data_AF-S2YFD1-F1
#
_entry.id   AF-S2YFD1-F1
#
_cell.length_a   1.000
_cell.length_b   1.000
_cell.length_c   1.000
_cell.angle_alpha   90.00
_cell.angle_beta   90.00
_cell.angle_gamma   90.00
#
_symmetry.space_group_name_H-M   'P 1'
#
loop_
_entity.id
_entity.type
_entity.pdbx_description
1 polymer ?
#
loop_
_entity_poly.entity_id
_entity_poly.type
_entity_poly.pdbx_seq_one_letter_code
_entity_poly.pdbx_strand_id
1 'polypeptide(L)'
;MALTRSNKSAGARRRTARRTARIGMLSCAVLAAGLLPASGVATSAQAAPQDSVPHTNGNLFTSPKKALGEDWQTSTDRSVIGTGDSTGFHILAADESQSFRYREVANLTETGLDGIGPWTGYVCTTGTGRYAAAVYAPSTATNKPALMQHGAFAAVVDLTTGKVTRSVAGVQLAYFSPGCGQGDTVTFTRSAVGDSGKGTTKLFDVDATTGKTVGTRTVTGQFTNPLPTPDGDLGVLGGRLVKVSAGGRADVLTDLPGRLFALTPSAGGAVDLAVVAHGKDVLHRWDGKKLTSLGTAPLGRLGLYPRRGGDLVAGDVSGIDTAKAPGLSKSTAPGKPLAASREGHLLTTSAASEELKGITSKIGSSSRQGAGLIDVKALATTSGTPAATQVTTAEAVTAGTDDVEPDVNGQPEKIALAQSGVTASDPNPQSHYSNCLVKRNNVHAQALQPSTNMVEWAVDQAVHGDLNITRPANYLGTGSAAYNPQTLFPRLPLTGGGYVPAQVMLGILAQESNFKQASWHSVPGDGGNPLLGDYYGNADSIHNYPNNGAADCGYGIAQVTTGMNEAKPDPYEPTEAYAIATDYAANIAAGVRILSQTWNQLKSLGMNVNTGNPAYVENWSMALWGYNSGVYTDSSQNGGHTGLGWFNNPANPNYPSDRAPFLRDSYDDAAHPANWPYEEKIMGWVETPQLTYNAKPSYALPLFPTGGTSPAGKLNLNLNYRAYCDSSNNCDPGASSGSDPCPAENETCWFHGSVDWGAGSDSTDGSTENLVYSLGSGEPALNRQYDAGPCNNAPAGLLVDDLPDPDDNTQGCTESQPSEGKFNLQLGDNFTYDRGDGTWRATGDIAPIDLHQLGAGYDGHAWFTHGYKGGAGSDADLWHRVTATWTPNPSLMSEPGTTGLLYDIYVHLPNHGAQAIVPYTVHVGMNTAGVAATRTCSVNQATRSNGKDVWVELGTVRMWQGGNLQADNTSRSDYTGDLDVAYDAVVFSATTTASSSGICFHDAMP
;
A
#
# COMPACT_ATOMS: atom_id res chain seq x y z
N MET A 1 -9.90 -9.06 -64.68
CA MET A 1 -9.23 -9.83 -65.77
C MET A 1 -7.98 -10.49 -65.22
N ALA A 2 -7.51 -11.59 -65.81
CA ALA A 2 -6.41 -12.42 -65.28
C ALA A 2 -5.41 -12.82 -66.38
N LEU A 3 -4.27 -13.43 -65.97
CA LEU A 3 -3.21 -14.04 -66.80
C LEU A 3 -2.28 -13.00 -67.50
N THR A 4 -0.96 -13.18 -67.72
CA THR A 4 0.05 -14.26 -67.42
C THR A 4 1.48 -13.62 -67.42
N ARG A 5 2.67 -14.25 -67.39
CA ARG A 5 3.19 -15.63 -67.65
C ARG A 5 4.55 -15.90 -66.94
N SER A 6 5.20 -17.03 -67.24
CA SER A 6 6.58 -17.42 -66.85
C SER A 6 7.64 -16.98 -67.90
N ASN A 7 8.97 -17.20 -67.85
CA ASN A 7 9.87 -18.25 -67.27
C ASN A 7 11.28 -17.61 -66.99
N LYS A 8 12.26 -18.14 -66.23
CA LYS A 8 13.19 -19.30 -66.44
C LYS A 8 13.91 -19.30 -67.83
N SER A 9 15.18 -19.70 -68.02
CA SER A 9 16.20 -20.29 -67.12
C SER A 9 17.63 -20.41 -67.73
N ALA A 10 18.65 -20.43 -66.87
CA ALA A 10 19.88 -21.26 -66.87
C ALA A 10 21.02 -21.15 -67.95
N GLY A 11 22.26 -21.31 -67.48
CA GLY A 11 23.51 -21.56 -68.22
C GLY A 11 24.68 -21.83 -67.25
N ALA A 12 25.71 -22.64 -67.61
CA ALA A 12 26.73 -23.09 -66.64
C ALA A 12 28.06 -23.60 -67.25
N ARG A 13 29.19 -23.58 -66.50
CA ARG A 13 30.24 -24.64 -66.47
C ARG A 13 31.39 -24.44 -65.42
N ARG A 14 32.11 -25.54 -65.15
CA ARG A 14 33.09 -25.83 -64.07
C ARG A 14 34.54 -25.36 -64.36
N ARG A 15 35.38 -25.15 -63.31
CA ARG A 15 36.58 -26.01 -62.96
C ARG A 15 37.47 -25.54 -61.77
N THR A 16 37.75 -26.48 -60.84
CA THR A 16 39.03 -26.88 -60.15
C THR A 16 40.31 -25.98 -60.16
N ALA A 17 41.22 -25.97 -59.15
CA ALA A 17 41.29 -26.65 -57.82
C ALA A 17 42.54 -26.26 -56.95
N ARG A 18 42.49 -26.56 -55.63
CA ARG A 18 43.55 -26.95 -54.65
C ARG A 18 44.91 -26.20 -54.52
N ARG A 19 45.24 -25.80 -53.27
CA ARG A 19 46.51 -26.12 -52.54
C ARG A 19 46.38 -25.81 -51.03
N THR A 20 46.33 -26.82 -50.15
CA THR A 20 47.40 -27.35 -49.25
C THR A 20 47.62 -26.61 -47.92
N ALA A 21 47.47 -27.34 -46.81
CA ALA A 21 47.74 -26.89 -45.43
C ALA A 21 49.13 -27.32 -44.92
N ARG A 22 49.54 -26.84 -43.74
CA ARG A 22 50.62 -27.43 -42.91
C ARG A 22 50.37 -27.20 -41.41
N ILE A 23 51.05 -28.00 -40.59
CA ILE A 23 50.88 -28.12 -39.13
C ILE A 23 52.12 -27.55 -38.42
N GLY A 24 51.97 -27.05 -37.19
CA GLY A 24 53.08 -26.75 -36.29
C GLY A 24 52.62 -26.60 -34.84
N MET A 25 53.07 -27.49 -33.96
CA MET A 25 53.06 -27.29 -32.50
C MET A 25 54.38 -26.65 -32.09
N LEU A 26 54.42 -25.84 -31.03
CA LEU A 26 55.18 -26.16 -29.80
C LEU A 26 54.87 -25.20 -28.64
N SER A 27 55.47 -25.46 -27.48
CA SER A 27 55.18 -24.89 -26.17
C SER A 27 56.10 -23.72 -25.76
N CYS A 28 55.89 -23.24 -24.51
CA CYS A 28 56.83 -22.52 -23.63
C CYS A 28 56.85 -20.96 -23.61
N ALA A 29 56.11 -20.43 -22.63
CA ALA A 29 56.66 -19.82 -21.39
C ALA A 29 57.32 -18.40 -21.38
N VAL A 30 56.91 -17.64 -20.33
CA VAL A 30 57.67 -16.63 -19.53
C VAL A 30 57.67 -15.14 -19.94
N LEU A 31 57.02 -14.35 -19.05
CA LEU A 31 57.28 -12.98 -18.55
C LEU A 31 57.51 -11.76 -19.49
N ALA A 32 56.49 -10.89 -19.44
CA ALA A 32 56.56 -9.49 -18.98
C ALA A 32 57.11 -8.34 -19.87
N ALA A 33 56.74 -7.11 -19.45
CA ALA A 33 57.25 -5.80 -19.85
C ALA A 33 56.88 -5.22 -21.25
N GLY A 34 55.59 -4.89 -21.42
CA GLY A 34 55.15 -3.53 -21.82
C GLY A 34 55.27 -3.04 -23.28
N LEU A 35 54.16 -2.51 -23.82
CA LEU A 35 54.06 -1.14 -24.36
C LEU A 35 52.58 -0.77 -24.63
N LEU A 36 52.26 0.53 -24.59
CA LEU A 36 50.90 1.07 -24.70
C LEU A 36 50.46 1.30 -26.15
N PRO A 37 49.17 1.11 -26.50
CA PRO A 37 48.49 1.85 -27.56
C PRO A 37 47.74 3.09 -27.00
N ALA A 38 47.57 4.09 -27.85
CA ALA A 38 47.14 5.45 -27.50
C ALA A 38 45.71 5.58 -26.92
N SER A 39 45.52 6.56 -26.04
CA SER A 39 44.24 6.95 -25.46
C SER A 39 43.28 7.52 -26.51
N GLY A 40 42.09 6.92 -26.65
CA GLY A 40 40.93 7.62 -27.19
C GLY A 40 40.39 8.61 -26.15
N VAL A 41 40.06 9.83 -26.56
CA VAL A 41 39.50 10.85 -25.64
C VAL A 41 38.03 10.53 -25.37
N ALA A 42 37.77 9.78 -24.30
CA ALA A 42 36.47 9.76 -23.69
C ALA A 42 36.18 11.14 -23.09
N THR A 43 35.20 11.86 -23.64
CA THR A 43 34.59 13.00 -22.95
C THR A 43 34.02 12.49 -21.64
N SER A 44 34.55 12.98 -20.52
CA SER A 44 34.17 12.53 -19.19
C SER A 44 32.67 12.69 -18.98
N ALA A 45 31.95 11.57 -18.83
CA ALA A 45 30.65 11.58 -18.20
C ALA A 45 30.80 12.28 -16.85
N GLN A 46 30.03 13.34 -16.63
CA GLN A 46 30.13 14.14 -15.42
C GLN A 46 29.71 13.25 -14.25
N ALA A 47 30.63 13.00 -13.33
CA ALA A 47 30.42 12.02 -12.26
C ALA A 47 29.16 12.37 -11.46
N ALA A 48 28.33 11.35 -11.17
CA ALA A 48 27.21 11.52 -10.27
C ALA A 48 27.70 12.14 -8.95
N PRO A 49 26.94 13.11 -8.36
CA PRO A 49 27.33 13.71 -7.09
C PRO A 49 27.47 12.60 -6.05
N GLN A 50 28.58 12.60 -5.31
CA GLN A 50 28.77 11.63 -4.23
C GLN A 50 27.67 11.81 -3.19
N ASP A 51 26.96 10.73 -2.83
CA ASP A 51 26.01 10.76 -1.74
C ASP A 51 26.68 11.27 -0.46
N SER A 52 26.11 12.34 0.09
CA SER A 52 26.52 12.87 1.39
C SER A 52 26.15 11.87 2.49
N VAL A 53 27.13 11.51 3.33
CA VAL A 53 26.93 10.60 4.48
C VAL A 53 25.72 11.07 5.31
N PRO A 54 24.67 10.26 5.49
CA PRO A 54 23.46 10.66 6.21
C PRO A 54 23.78 11.16 7.61
N HIS A 55 23.32 12.37 7.92
CA HIS A 55 23.35 12.88 9.28
C HIS A 55 22.19 12.25 10.08
N THR A 56 22.50 11.56 11.18
CA THR A 56 21.49 11.10 12.13
C THR A 56 20.94 12.27 12.95
N ASN A 57 19.72 12.14 13.47
CA ASN A 57 18.99 13.16 14.24
C ASN A 57 18.40 14.33 13.41
N GLY A 58 18.20 14.15 12.09
CA GLY A 58 17.46 15.08 11.22
C GLY A 58 18.17 16.37 10.79
N ASN A 59 19.45 16.57 11.13
CA ASN A 59 20.20 17.79 10.78
C ASN A 59 20.71 17.77 9.34
N LEU A 60 20.23 18.64 8.44
CA LEU A 60 20.81 18.74 7.09
C LEU A 60 22.22 19.33 7.05
N PHE A 61 22.48 20.45 7.73
CA PHE A 61 23.74 21.20 7.56
C PHE A 61 24.58 21.27 8.84
N THR A 62 25.72 20.56 8.84
CA THR A 62 26.78 20.68 9.86
C THR A 62 27.65 21.93 9.71
N SER A 63 27.49 22.69 8.63
CA SER A 63 28.16 23.98 8.39
C SER A 63 27.17 25.01 7.81
N PRO A 64 26.11 25.37 8.57
CA PRO A 64 24.98 26.16 8.07
C PRO A 64 25.42 27.52 7.51
N LYS A 65 26.34 28.21 8.20
CA LYS A 65 26.93 29.48 7.74
C LYS A 65 27.57 29.42 6.34
N LYS A 66 28.05 28.25 5.91
CA LYS A 66 28.62 28.04 4.57
C LYS A 66 27.55 27.68 3.54
N ALA A 67 26.53 26.93 3.95
CA ALA A 67 25.50 26.42 3.05
C ALA A 67 24.35 27.43 2.79
N LEU A 68 23.97 28.19 3.81
CA LEU A 68 22.74 28.98 3.87
C LEU A 68 23.03 30.48 3.74
N GLY A 69 24.05 30.98 4.44
CA GLY A 69 24.45 32.39 4.47
C GLY A 69 24.90 32.82 5.86
N GLU A 70 25.20 34.11 6.05
CA GLU A 70 25.53 34.66 7.38
C GLU A 70 24.29 34.70 8.30
N ASP A 71 23.15 35.17 7.77
CA ASP A 71 21.97 35.56 8.55
C ASP A 71 21.05 34.39 8.96
N TRP A 72 21.41 33.14 8.61
CA TRP A 72 20.59 31.92 8.77
C TRP A 72 19.94 31.78 10.16
N GLN A 73 20.66 32.17 11.22
CA GLN A 73 20.20 32.10 12.61
C GLN A 73 18.98 32.99 12.91
N THR A 74 18.74 34.01 12.08
CA THR A 74 17.64 34.96 12.20
C THR A 74 16.52 34.74 11.19
N SER A 75 16.69 33.77 10.29
CA SER A 75 15.74 33.47 9.23
C SER A 75 14.44 32.87 9.78
N THR A 76 13.33 33.28 9.16
CA THR A 76 12.00 32.71 9.34
C THR A 76 11.64 31.65 8.30
N ASP A 77 12.59 31.25 7.45
CA ASP A 77 12.35 30.19 6.47
C ASP A 77 12.13 28.82 7.13
N ARG A 78 11.20 28.07 6.55
CA ARG A 78 10.73 26.75 7.00
C ARG A 78 10.48 25.87 5.79
N SER A 79 10.97 24.64 5.82
CA SER A 79 10.50 23.56 4.95
C SER A 79 9.41 22.77 5.66
N VAL A 80 8.42 22.31 4.89
CA VAL A 80 7.41 21.33 5.30
C VAL A 80 7.27 20.31 4.16
N ILE A 81 7.24 19.03 4.49
CA ILE A 81 7.16 17.91 3.54
C ILE A 81 6.27 16.80 4.12
N GLY A 82 5.79 15.93 3.23
CA GLY A 82 5.00 14.75 3.59
C GLY A 82 5.57 13.50 2.92
N THR A 83 5.45 12.36 3.61
CA THR A 83 5.72 11.00 3.10
C THR A 83 5.04 10.00 4.04
N GLY A 84 4.73 8.79 3.59
CA GLY A 84 4.17 7.74 4.45
C GLY A 84 5.03 6.48 4.58
N ASP A 85 4.61 5.61 5.48
CA ASP A 85 4.99 4.19 5.59
C ASP A 85 3.89 3.42 6.34
N SER A 86 4.15 2.18 6.78
CA SER A 86 3.17 1.37 7.55
C SER A 86 2.69 2.03 8.85
N THR A 87 3.41 3.02 9.38
CA THR A 87 3.04 3.72 10.62
C THR A 87 2.19 4.98 10.41
N GLY A 88 1.96 5.41 9.16
CA GLY A 88 1.08 6.54 8.83
C GLY A 88 1.66 7.50 7.78
N PHE A 89 0.99 8.64 7.57
CA PHE A 89 1.46 9.73 6.71
C PHE A 89 2.07 10.87 7.54
N HIS A 90 3.40 10.95 7.52
CA HIS A 90 4.19 11.84 8.36
C HIS A 90 4.31 13.24 7.75
N ILE A 91 4.03 14.26 8.57
CA ILE A 91 4.26 15.67 8.26
C ILE A 91 5.55 16.11 8.96
N LEU A 92 6.61 16.30 8.19
CA LEU A 92 7.90 16.76 8.72
C LEU A 92 8.08 18.26 8.47
N ALA A 93 8.74 18.96 9.41
CA ALA A 93 9.13 20.36 9.23
C ALA A 93 10.57 20.62 9.69
N ALA A 94 11.22 21.59 9.04
CA ALA A 94 12.56 22.06 9.36
C ALA A 94 12.65 23.58 9.30
N ASP A 95 13.28 24.21 10.27
CA ASP A 95 13.46 25.67 10.34
C ASP A 95 14.89 26.05 9.97
N GLU A 96 15.09 27.07 9.14
CA GLU A 96 16.43 27.49 8.70
C GLU A 96 17.30 27.90 9.87
N SER A 97 16.74 28.67 10.81
CA SER A 97 17.39 29.09 12.06
C SER A 97 17.78 27.94 12.99
N GLN A 98 17.43 26.69 12.65
CA GLN A 98 17.90 25.45 13.26
C GLN A 98 18.69 24.57 12.26
N SER A 99 19.39 25.19 11.31
CA SER A 99 20.20 24.54 10.25
C SER A 99 19.42 23.60 9.34
N PHE A 100 18.12 23.87 9.15
CA PHE A 100 17.14 22.94 8.59
C PHE A 100 17.22 21.54 9.21
N ARG A 101 17.16 21.48 10.55
CA ARG A 101 16.90 20.23 11.27
C ARG A 101 15.44 19.82 11.11
N TYR A 102 15.19 18.76 10.35
CA TYR A 102 13.89 18.13 10.27
C TYR A 102 13.51 17.45 11.59
N ARG A 103 12.23 17.55 11.89
CA ARG A 103 11.50 16.82 12.92
C ARG A 103 10.14 16.43 12.35
N GLU A 104 9.56 15.38 12.89
CA GLU A 104 8.13 15.15 12.76
C GLU A 104 7.35 16.25 13.51
N VAL A 105 6.19 16.61 12.96
CA VAL A 105 5.24 17.56 13.55
C VAL A 105 3.89 16.90 13.79
N ALA A 106 3.48 15.98 12.92
CA ALA A 106 2.35 15.09 13.12
C ALA A 106 2.57 13.82 12.30
N ASN A 107 2.03 12.70 12.78
CA ASN A 107 1.73 11.52 11.98
C ASN A 107 0.21 11.47 11.75
N LEU A 108 -0.23 11.06 10.56
CA LEU A 108 -1.61 11.03 10.14
C LEU A 108 -2.02 9.60 9.76
N THR A 109 -2.74 8.97 10.68
CA THR A 109 -3.46 7.70 10.50
C THR A 109 -4.94 7.91 10.76
N GLU A 110 -5.76 7.00 10.24
CA GLU A 110 -7.11 6.78 10.77
C GLU A 110 -7.13 5.47 11.53
N THR A 111 -7.68 5.55 12.72
CA THR A 111 -7.76 4.46 13.67
C THR A 111 -8.56 3.33 13.04
N GLY A 112 -8.01 2.11 13.09
CA GLY A 112 -8.57 0.96 12.43
C GLY A 112 -8.20 0.76 10.97
N LEU A 113 -7.37 1.62 10.38
CA LEU A 113 -6.65 1.29 9.15
C LEU A 113 -5.22 0.79 9.47
N ASP A 114 -5.05 0.27 10.69
CA ASP A 114 -3.84 -0.34 11.19
C ASP A 114 -3.63 -1.72 10.53
N GLY A 115 -2.38 -2.07 10.22
CA GLY A 115 -2.05 -3.32 9.52
C GLY A 115 -2.44 -3.39 8.03
N ILE A 116 -3.03 -2.35 7.43
CA ILE A 116 -3.43 -2.36 5.99
C ILE A 116 -2.25 -2.21 5.00
N GLY A 117 -1.04 -1.97 5.50
CA GLY A 117 0.15 -1.64 4.70
C GLY A 117 0.49 -0.14 4.74
N PRO A 118 1.42 0.33 3.88
CA PRO A 118 1.95 1.69 3.98
C PRO A 118 0.97 2.77 3.51
N TRP A 119 1.07 3.95 4.10
CA TRP A 119 0.24 5.13 3.78
C TRP A 119 0.87 6.01 2.69
N THR A 120 0.02 6.83 2.06
CA THR A 120 0.40 7.82 1.04
C THR A 120 -0.43 9.09 1.22
N GLY A 121 0.05 10.23 0.72
CA GLY A 121 -0.68 11.49 0.84
C GLY A 121 -0.04 12.66 0.11
N TYR A 122 -0.65 13.83 0.23
CA TYR A 122 -0.14 15.11 -0.28
C TYR A 122 -0.35 16.21 0.75
N VAL A 123 0.59 17.15 0.84
CA VAL A 123 0.57 18.25 1.83
C VAL A 123 0.80 19.62 1.18
N CYS A 124 0.05 20.63 1.61
CA CYS A 124 0.30 22.04 1.28
C CYS A 124 0.39 22.89 2.56
N THR A 125 0.98 24.10 2.46
CA THR A 125 1.11 25.03 3.61
C THR A 125 0.35 26.33 3.36
N THR A 126 -0.43 26.78 4.34
CA THR A 126 -1.31 27.95 4.21
C THR A 126 -0.54 29.27 4.04
N GLY A 127 -1.22 30.35 3.68
CA GLY A 127 -0.59 31.66 3.43
C GLY A 127 0.25 32.20 4.58
N THR A 128 -0.15 31.97 5.84
CA THR A 128 0.66 32.38 7.01
C THR A 128 1.88 31.50 7.24
N GLY A 129 1.89 30.26 6.73
CA GLY A 129 2.90 29.24 7.04
C GLY A 129 2.76 28.63 8.44
N ARG A 130 1.68 28.98 9.17
CA ARG A 130 1.36 28.38 10.48
C ARG A 130 0.74 27.00 10.36
N TYR A 131 -0.02 26.73 9.30
CA TYR A 131 -0.74 25.48 9.13
C TYR A 131 -0.25 24.72 7.90
N ALA A 132 -0.15 23.41 8.03
CA ALA A 132 -0.15 22.48 6.90
C ALA A 132 -1.52 21.84 6.78
N ALA A 133 -1.95 21.55 5.57
CA ALA A 133 -3.10 20.72 5.30
C ALA A 133 -2.68 19.50 4.49
N ALA A 134 -3.25 18.35 4.81
CA ALA A 134 -2.92 17.09 4.19
C ALA A 134 -4.17 16.33 3.71
N VAL A 135 -4.03 15.61 2.60
CA VAL A 135 -4.87 14.46 2.27
C VAL A 135 -4.03 13.20 2.40
N TYR A 136 -4.58 12.13 2.96
CA TYR A 136 -3.89 10.87 3.20
C TYR A 136 -4.83 9.67 3.12
N ALA A 137 -4.29 8.51 2.76
CA ALA A 137 -4.98 7.23 2.71
C ALA A 137 -3.95 6.07 2.71
N PRO A 138 -4.38 4.82 2.94
CA PRO A 138 -3.61 3.63 2.59
C PRO A 138 -3.15 3.63 1.12
N SER A 139 -1.94 3.16 0.83
CA SER A 139 -1.40 3.08 -0.54
C SER A 139 -2.19 2.15 -1.46
N THR A 140 -2.82 1.11 -0.89
CA THR A 140 -3.78 0.20 -1.54
C THR A 140 -4.98 0.93 -2.15
N ALA A 141 -5.38 2.08 -1.59
CA ALA A 141 -6.42 2.93 -2.15
C ALA A 141 -6.10 3.39 -3.58
N THR A 142 -4.80 3.50 -3.94
CA THR A 142 -4.36 3.92 -5.29
C THR A 142 -4.61 2.88 -6.37
N ASN A 143 -5.09 1.67 -6.02
CA ASN A 143 -5.54 0.67 -6.98
C ASN A 143 -7.08 0.67 -7.15
N LYS A 144 -7.85 1.41 -6.33
CA LYS A 144 -9.32 1.39 -6.37
C LYS A 144 -9.87 2.76 -6.82
N PRO A 145 -10.49 2.87 -8.02
CA PRO A 145 -10.97 4.16 -8.55
C PRO A 145 -11.87 4.95 -7.59
N ALA A 146 -12.73 4.27 -6.84
CA ALA A 146 -13.61 4.87 -5.83
C ALA A 146 -12.81 5.50 -4.67
N LEU A 147 -11.83 4.77 -4.11
CA LEU A 147 -11.05 5.27 -2.97
C LEU A 147 -10.15 6.45 -3.36
N MET A 148 -9.58 6.43 -4.57
CA MET A 148 -8.86 7.58 -5.13
C MET A 148 -9.76 8.82 -5.32
N GLN A 149 -11.03 8.65 -5.72
CA GLN A 149 -11.95 9.76 -5.98
C GLN A 149 -12.66 10.30 -4.72
N HIS A 150 -12.90 9.47 -3.70
CA HIS A 150 -13.71 9.83 -2.55
C HIS A 150 -13.51 8.95 -1.29
N GLY A 151 -12.36 8.28 -1.14
CA GLY A 151 -12.04 7.45 0.03
C GLY A 151 -10.95 8.01 0.96
N ALA A 152 -10.28 9.12 0.61
CA ALA A 152 -9.17 9.64 1.40
C ALA A 152 -9.61 10.60 2.52
N PHE A 153 -8.73 10.83 3.50
CA PHE A 153 -9.00 11.62 4.69
C PHE A 153 -8.30 12.98 4.61
N ALA A 154 -8.96 14.03 5.12
CA ALA A 154 -8.42 15.39 5.18
C ALA A 154 -8.14 15.82 6.63
N ALA A 155 -6.97 16.40 6.86
CA ALA A 155 -6.60 17.00 8.14
C ALA A 155 -5.85 18.32 7.97
N VAL A 156 -5.87 19.12 9.03
CA VAL A 156 -5.05 20.33 9.18
C VAL A 156 -4.16 20.18 10.42
N VAL A 157 -2.89 20.57 10.30
CA VAL A 157 -1.86 20.48 11.34
C VAL A 157 -1.33 21.87 11.66
N ASP A 158 -1.39 22.29 12.93
CA ASP A 158 -0.72 23.50 13.40
C ASP A 158 0.79 23.24 13.56
N LEU A 159 1.60 23.85 12.69
CA LEU A 159 3.05 23.66 12.60
C LEU A 159 3.85 24.30 13.75
N THR A 160 3.17 24.88 14.74
CA THR A 160 3.79 25.39 15.98
C THR A 160 3.61 24.41 17.13
N THR A 161 2.50 23.67 17.14
CA THR A 161 2.06 22.84 18.27
C THR A 161 1.97 21.34 17.96
N GLY A 162 2.02 20.94 16.69
CA GLY A 162 1.78 19.56 16.25
C GLY A 162 0.31 19.14 16.27
N LYS A 163 -0.62 20.04 16.65
CA LYS A 163 -2.03 19.69 16.81
C LYS A 163 -2.67 19.37 15.46
N VAL A 164 -3.01 18.09 15.27
CA VAL A 164 -3.86 17.59 14.18
C VAL A 164 -5.32 18.01 14.43
N THR A 165 -6.05 18.29 13.36
CA THR A 165 -7.50 18.46 13.35
C THR A 165 -8.06 17.82 12.07
N ARG A 166 -8.67 16.63 12.20
CA ARG A 166 -9.43 15.96 11.11
C ARG A 166 -10.56 16.90 10.65
N SER A 167 -10.79 17.04 9.34
CA SER A 167 -11.68 18.05 8.76
C SER A 167 -12.77 17.50 7.84
N VAL A 168 -12.42 16.67 6.85
CA VAL A 168 -13.35 16.12 5.85
C VAL A 168 -12.98 14.68 5.49
N ALA A 169 -13.88 13.73 5.73
CA ALA A 169 -13.70 12.35 5.27
C ALA A 169 -14.13 12.18 3.80
N GLY A 170 -13.53 11.21 3.11
CA GLY A 170 -13.86 10.85 1.73
C GLY A 170 -13.56 11.96 0.72
N VAL A 171 -12.41 12.63 0.82
CA VAL A 171 -11.88 13.51 -0.23
C VAL A 171 -11.14 12.68 -1.29
N GLN A 172 -10.70 13.30 -2.38
CA GLN A 172 -9.90 12.63 -3.41
C GLN A 172 -8.40 12.71 -3.12
N LEU A 173 -7.70 11.59 -3.33
CA LEU A 173 -6.25 11.48 -3.26
C LEU A 173 -5.65 11.86 -4.62
N ALA A 174 -5.32 13.14 -4.79
CA ALA A 174 -4.71 13.66 -6.01
C ALA A 174 -3.71 14.76 -5.67
N TYR A 175 -2.61 14.86 -6.43
CA TYR A 175 -1.45 15.73 -6.15
C TYR A 175 -1.76 17.22 -5.96
N PHE A 176 -2.92 17.65 -6.44
CA PHE A 176 -3.38 19.04 -6.42
C PHE A 176 -4.34 19.35 -5.26
N SER A 177 -4.66 18.35 -4.42
CA SER A 177 -5.57 18.43 -3.28
C SER A 177 -4.77 18.02 -2.04
N PRO A 178 -4.75 18.78 -0.93
CA PRO A 178 -5.40 20.08 -0.74
C PRO A 178 -4.79 21.25 -1.54
N GLY A 179 -5.63 22.25 -1.82
CA GLY A 179 -5.22 23.54 -2.34
C GLY A 179 -5.00 24.57 -1.22
N CYS A 180 -3.81 25.17 -1.16
CA CYS A 180 -3.47 26.25 -0.21
C CYS A 180 -3.28 27.60 -0.93
N GLY A 181 -3.92 28.65 -0.41
CA GLY A 181 -3.83 30.01 -0.93
C GLY A 181 -2.89 30.93 -0.14
N GLN A 182 -3.00 32.25 -0.40
CA GLN A 182 -2.30 33.30 0.35
C GLN A 182 -2.94 33.63 1.72
N GLY A 183 -3.97 32.88 2.13
CA GLY A 183 -4.59 32.95 3.46
C GLY A 183 -4.63 31.58 4.15
N ASP A 184 -5.31 31.51 5.30
CA ASP A 184 -5.50 30.27 6.07
C ASP A 184 -6.77 29.48 5.70
N THR A 185 -7.36 29.77 4.54
CA THR A 185 -8.37 28.90 3.90
C THR A 185 -7.68 27.84 3.06
N VAL A 186 -8.14 26.60 3.19
CA VAL A 186 -7.67 25.42 2.45
C VAL A 186 -8.85 24.81 1.71
N THR A 187 -8.66 24.43 0.45
CA THR A 187 -9.73 23.81 -0.34
C THR A 187 -9.41 22.34 -0.61
N PHE A 188 -10.25 21.45 -0.08
CA PHE A 188 -10.23 20.02 -0.41
C PHE A 188 -11.22 19.73 -1.55
N THR A 189 -10.95 18.67 -2.31
CA THR A 189 -11.76 18.26 -3.48
C THR A 189 -12.29 16.83 -3.32
N ARG A 190 -13.44 16.53 -3.91
CA ARG A 190 -13.97 15.17 -4.10
C ARG A 190 -14.59 15.08 -5.49
N SER A 191 -14.09 14.17 -6.33
CA SER A 191 -14.65 13.93 -7.66
C SER A 191 -15.78 12.91 -7.60
N ALA A 192 -16.81 13.14 -8.41
CA ALA A 192 -17.77 12.14 -8.87
C ALA A 192 -17.70 11.97 -10.41
N VAL A 193 -16.61 12.43 -11.04
CA VAL A 193 -16.23 12.13 -12.43
C VAL A 193 -15.37 10.88 -12.42
N GLY A 194 -15.83 9.87 -13.14
CA GLY A 194 -15.22 8.55 -13.25
C GLY A 194 -15.97 7.72 -14.29
N ASP A 195 -15.65 6.44 -14.36
CA ASP A 195 -16.04 5.60 -15.50
C ASP A 195 -17.56 5.48 -15.68
N SER A 196 -18.32 5.40 -14.58
CA SER A 196 -19.76 5.11 -14.60
C SER A 196 -20.69 6.32 -14.69
N GLY A 197 -20.21 7.57 -14.79
CA GLY A 197 -21.13 8.72 -14.69
C GLY A 197 -20.65 10.10 -15.13
N LYS A 198 -21.62 10.91 -15.58
CA LYS A 198 -21.49 12.34 -15.85
C LYS A 198 -21.30 13.13 -14.55
N GLY A 199 -20.05 13.38 -14.19
CA GLY A 199 -19.68 13.77 -12.82
C GLY A 199 -19.73 15.26 -12.46
N THR A 200 -19.49 15.49 -11.17
CA THR A 200 -19.29 16.81 -10.55
C THR A 200 -18.11 16.76 -9.59
N THR A 201 -17.49 17.90 -9.30
CA THR A 201 -16.49 18.02 -8.22
C THR A 201 -17.09 18.80 -7.07
N LYS A 202 -17.07 18.23 -5.86
CA LYS A 202 -17.36 18.96 -4.62
C LYS A 202 -16.09 19.60 -4.11
N LEU A 203 -16.20 20.86 -3.70
CA LEU A 203 -15.13 21.66 -3.12
C LEU A 203 -15.52 22.02 -1.69
N PHE A 204 -14.60 21.79 -0.75
CA PHE A 204 -14.78 22.03 0.68
C PHE A 204 -13.73 23.03 1.14
N ASP A 205 -14.15 24.27 1.41
CA ASP A 205 -13.30 25.30 1.99
C ASP A 205 -13.24 25.08 3.50
N VAL A 206 -12.05 24.87 4.03
CA VAL A 206 -11.78 24.66 5.45
C VAL A 206 -10.98 25.84 5.98
N ASP A 207 -11.42 26.42 7.10
CA ASP A 207 -10.58 27.34 7.88
C ASP A 207 -9.53 26.52 8.65
N ALA A 208 -8.26 26.72 8.33
CA ALA A 208 -7.17 25.99 8.96
C ALA A 208 -7.02 26.31 10.47
N THR A 209 -7.55 27.43 10.93
CA THR A 209 -7.55 27.82 12.36
C THR A 209 -8.42 26.90 13.20
N THR A 210 -9.58 26.48 12.67
CA THR A 210 -10.58 25.68 13.38
C THR A 210 -10.72 24.24 12.85
N GLY A 211 -10.17 23.95 11.67
CA GLY A 211 -10.34 22.69 10.95
C GLY A 211 -11.76 22.48 10.39
N LYS A 212 -12.62 23.50 10.45
CA LYS A 212 -14.04 23.38 10.06
C LYS A 212 -14.28 23.84 8.63
N THR A 213 -15.16 23.12 7.93
CA THR A 213 -15.67 23.53 6.62
C THR A 213 -16.49 24.81 6.76
N VAL A 214 -16.00 25.90 6.18
CA VAL A 214 -16.66 27.22 6.11
C VAL A 214 -17.46 27.41 4.81
N GLY A 215 -17.21 26.59 3.79
CA GLY A 215 -17.95 26.60 2.53
C GLY A 215 -17.95 25.22 1.86
N THR A 216 -19.09 24.83 1.28
CA THR A 216 -19.21 23.64 0.43
C THR A 216 -19.92 24.04 -0.86
N ARG A 217 -19.31 23.76 -2.01
CA ARG A 217 -19.90 24.02 -3.34
C ARG A 217 -19.70 22.84 -4.28
N THR A 218 -20.56 22.74 -5.29
CA THR A 218 -20.46 21.71 -6.34
C THR A 218 -20.24 22.39 -7.69
N VAL A 219 -19.26 21.89 -8.45
CA VAL A 219 -18.92 22.33 -9.80
C VAL A 219 -19.22 21.20 -10.78
N THR A 220 -19.84 21.48 -11.92
CA THR A 220 -20.04 20.48 -12.98
C THR A 220 -18.68 20.14 -13.62
N GLY A 221 -18.39 18.85 -13.80
CA GLY A 221 -17.12 18.39 -14.37
C GLY A 221 -15.98 18.20 -13.36
N GLN A 222 -14.80 17.89 -13.88
CA GLN A 222 -13.58 17.58 -13.11
C GLN A 222 -12.79 18.87 -12.87
N PHE A 223 -12.97 19.47 -11.69
CA PHE A 223 -12.26 20.68 -11.29
C PHE A 223 -10.98 20.30 -10.54
N THR A 224 -9.84 20.78 -11.03
CA THR A 224 -8.53 20.42 -10.47
C THR A 224 -7.72 21.66 -10.08
N ASN A 225 -6.66 21.45 -9.29
CA ASN A 225 -5.74 22.51 -8.84
C ASN A 225 -6.48 23.68 -8.16
N PRO A 226 -7.29 23.39 -7.11
CA PRO A 226 -7.93 24.43 -6.29
C PRO A 226 -6.89 25.38 -5.70
N LEU A 227 -7.18 26.67 -5.79
CA LEU A 227 -6.40 27.74 -5.21
C LEU A 227 -7.36 28.75 -4.54
N PRO A 228 -7.57 28.65 -3.21
CA PRO A 228 -8.50 29.53 -2.51
C PRO A 228 -8.04 30.99 -2.52
N THR A 229 -8.99 31.90 -2.80
CA THR A 229 -8.78 33.35 -2.76
C THR A 229 -9.97 34.04 -2.06
N PRO A 230 -9.79 35.28 -1.54
CA PRO A 230 -10.86 36.00 -0.84
C PRO A 230 -12.16 36.21 -1.65
N ASP A 231 -12.08 36.16 -2.98
CA ASP A 231 -13.20 36.36 -3.89
C ASP A 231 -13.78 35.03 -4.45
N GLY A 232 -13.38 33.89 -3.89
CA GLY A 232 -13.66 32.55 -4.42
C GLY A 232 -12.47 31.93 -5.18
N ASP A 233 -12.59 30.65 -5.49
CA ASP A 233 -11.44 29.80 -5.78
C ASP A 233 -11.04 29.80 -7.24
N LEU A 234 -9.73 29.84 -7.48
CA LEU A 234 -9.16 29.60 -8.80
C LEU A 234 -8.88 28.11 -8.99
N GLY A 235 -8.83 27.66 -10.24
CA GLY A 235 -8.43 26.30 -10.60
C GLY A 235 -8.66 26.02 -12.07
N VAL A 236 -8.61 24.74 -12.45
CA VAL A 236 -8.72 24.29 -13.84
C VAL A 236 -10.03 23.54 -14.07
N LEU A 237 -10.71 23.86 -15.17
CA LEU A 237 -11.89 23.15 -15.68
C LEU A 237 -11.96 23.29 -17.20
N GLY A 238 -12.18 22.19 -17.93
CA GLY A 238 -12.33 22.22 -19.39
C GLY A 238 -11.10 22.74 -20.15
N GLY A 239 -9.89 22.51 -19.63
CA GLY A 239 -8.64 23.09 -20.15
C GLY A 239 -8.50 24.61 -19.95
N ARG A 240 -9.30 25.22 -19.08
CA ARG A 240 -9.29 26.67 -18.82
C ARG A 240 -8.94 26.98 -17.38
N LEU A 241 -8.26 28.12 -17.17
CA LEU A 241 -8.20 28.74 -15.84
C LEU A 241 -9.58 29.36 -15.56
N VAL A 242 -10.21 28.92 -14.48
CA VAL A 242 -11.54 29.40 -14.06
C VAL A 242 -11.52 29.95 -12.63
N LYS A 243 -12.52 30.77 -12.31
CA LYS A 243 -12.82 31.23 -10.94
C LYS A 243 -14.19 30.71 -10.53
N VAL A 244 -14.25 29.93 -9.46
CA VAL A 244 -15.48 29.36 -8.92
C VAL A 244 -16.00 30.27 -7.81
N SER A 245 -17.14 30.90 -8.07
CA SER A 245 -17.88 31.69 -7.08
C SER A 245 -18.44 30.83 -5.95
N ALA A 246 -18.77 31.44 -4.81
CA ALA A 246 -19.36 30.75 -3.65
C ALA A 246 -20.65 29.95 -3.99
N GLY A 247 -21.39 30.34 -5.05
CA GLY A 247 -22.55 29.61 -5.56
C GLY A 247 -22.23 28.43 -6.49
N GLY A 248 -20.98 27.99 -6.60
CA GLY A 248 -20.54 26.90 -7.48
C GLY A 248 -20.41 27.24 -8.97
N ARG A 249 -20.87 28.43 -9.39
CA ARG A 249 -20.73 28.90 -10.78
C ARG A 249 -19.28 29.26 -11.09
N ALA A 250 -18.73 28.64 -12.13
CA ALA A 250 -17.41 28.95 -12.67
C ALA A 250 -17.48 30.10 -13.70
N ASP A 251 -16.53 31.03 -13.61
CA ASP A 251 -16.19 32.05 -14.62
C ASP A 251 -14.90 31.64 -15.34
N VAL A 252 -14.89 31.62 -16.67
CA VAL A 252 -13.66 31.43 -17.45
C VAL A 252 -12.82 32.70 -17.39
N LEU A 253 -11.54 32.57 -17.05
CA LEU A 253 -10.56 33.68 -17.06
C LEU A 253 -9.70 33.66 -18.33
N THR A 254 -9.19 32.48 -18.71
CA THR A 254 -8.42 32.26 -19.95
C THR A 254 -8.41 30.77 -20.28
N ASP A 255 -8.42 30.42 -21.56
CA ASP A 255 -8.00 29.09 -22.01
C ASP A 255 -6.51 28.87 -21.68
N LEU A 256 -6.09 27.63 -21.47
CA LEU A 256 -4.69 27.26 -21.24
C LEU A 256 -4.01 26.75 -22.53
N PRO A 257 -2.68 26.89 -22.65
CA PRO A 257 -1.91 26.40 -23.80
C PRO A 257 -1.25 25.02 -23.57
N GLY A 258 -1.47 24.40 -22.41
CA GLY A 258 -1.05 23.03 -22.07
C GLY A 258 -1.92 22.45 -20.95
N ARG A 259 -1.86 21.14 -20.70
CA ARG A 259 -2.45 20.56 -19.47
C ARG A 259 -1.62 21.02 -18.28
N LEU A 260 -2.28 21.56 -17.27
CA LEU A 260 -1.64 22.08 -16.06
C LEU A 260 -1.14 20.97 -15.14
N PHE A 261 -0.02 21.21 -14.47
CA PHE A 261 0.51 20.37 -13.39
C PHE A 261 0.93 21.15 -12.14
N ALA A 262 1.01 22.48 -12.20
CA ALA A 262 1.20 23.32 -11.01
C ALA A 262 0.54 24.69 -11.16
N LEU A 263 0.04 25.24 -10.05
CA LEU A 263 -0.65 26.53 -9.96
C LEU A 263 -0.27 27.20 -8.63
N THR A 264 0.27 28.42 -8.65
CA THR A 264 0.70 29.13 -7.43
C THR A 264 0.25 30.60 -7.40
N PRO A 265 -0.24 31.09 -6.25
CA PRO A 265 -0.66 32.48 -6.11
C PRO A 265 0.55 33.42 -6.01
N SER A 266 0.59 34.44 -6.86
CA SER A 266 1.75 35.34 -6.99
C SER A 266 1.51 36.73 -6.39
N ALA A 267 2.54 37.58 -6.47
CA ALA A 267 2.49 38.96 -6.04
C ALA A 267 1.45 39.78 -6.83
N GLY A 268 0.75 40.68 -6.15
CA GLY A 268 -0.21 41.61 -6.76
C GLY A 268 -1.52 40.98 -7.24
N GLY A 269 -1.82 39.72 -6.87
CA GLY A 269 -3.01 38.99 -7.33
C GLY A 269 -2.85 38.35 -8.70
N ALA A 270 -1.63 38.35 -9.26
CA ALA A 270 -1.28 37.48 -10.38
C ALA A 270 -1.20 36.01 -9.92
N VAL A 271 -1.21 35.09 -10.87
CA VAL A 271 -1.09 33.63 -10.62
C VAL A 271 -0.14 33.05 -11.65
N ASP A 272 0.85 32.29 -11.18
CA ASP A 272 1.75 31.54 -12.04
C ASP A 272 1.28 30.10 -12.18
N LEU A 273 1.46 29.55 -13.38
CA LEU A 273 1.02 28.21 -13.73
C LEU A 273 2.01 27.52 -14.66
N ALA A 274 2.22 26.23 -14.41
CA ALA A 274 3.06 25.37 -15.21
C ALA A 274 2.21 24.33 -15.95
N VAL A 275 2.44 24.22 -17.25
CA VAL A 275 1.69 23.33 -18.15
C VAL A 275 2.64 22.51 -19.01
N VAL A 276 2.24 21.30 -19.41
CA VAL A 276 2.93 20.58 -20.50
C VAL A 276 2.33 20.97 -21.84
N ALA A 277 3.19 21.52 -22.71
CA ALA A 277 2.84 21.86 -24.09
C ALA A 277 3.99 21.48 -25.04
N HIS A 278 3.65 20.83 -26.16
CA HIS A 278 4.61 20.40 -27.19
C HIS A 278 5.82 19.59 -26.65
N GLY A 279 5.58 18.71 -25.67
CA GLY A 279 6.63 17.85 -25.08
C GLY A 279 7.62 18.58 -24.17
N LYS A 280 7.19 19.71 -23.57
CA LYS A 280 8.00 20.51 -22.65
C LYS A 280 7.15 21.06 -21.51
N ASP A 281 7.81 21.31 -20.38
CA ASP A 281 7.26 22.13 -19.30
C ASP A 281 7.30 23.61 -19.75
N VAL A 282 6.18 24.31 -19.61
CA VAL A 282 6.05 25.73 -19.98
C VAL A 282 5.44 26.52 -18.84
N LEU A 283 6.15 27.57 -18.39
CA LEU A 283 5.66 28.45 -17.33
C LEU A 283 4.93 29.65 -17.93
N HIS A 284 3.80 30.02 -17.32
CA HIS A 284 3.01 31.20 -17.67
C HIS A 284 2.61 31.99 -16.42
N ARG A 285 2.41 33.30 -16.59
CA ARG A 285 1.75 34.19 -15.63
C ARG A 285 0.40 34.65 -16.16
N TRP A 286 -0.64 34.57 -15.32
CA TRP A 286 -1.90 35.29 -15.49
C TRP A 286 -1.88 36.55 -14.61
N ASP A 287 -1.97 37.74 -15.22
CA ASP A 287 -1.92 39.03 -14.52
C ASP A 287 -3.31 39.60 -14.15
N GLY A 288 -4.36 38.77 -14.21
CA GLY A 288 -5.76 39.19 -14.09
C GLY A 288 -6.40 39.66 -15.41
N LYS A 289 -5.65 39.78 -16.51
CA LYS A 289 -6.14 40.23 -17.82
C LYS A 289 -5.56 39.47 -19.01
N LYS A 290 -4.34 38.94 -18.89
CA LYS A 290 -3.59 38.29 -19.96
C LYS A 290 -2.75 37.14 -19.41
N LEU A 291 -2.78 36.01 -20.12
CA LEU A 291 -1.81 34.93 -19.96
C LEU A 291 -0.53 35.24 -20.76
N THR A 292 0.62 35.22 -20.10
CA THR A 292 1.93 35.50 -20.71
C THR A 292 2.89 34.35 -20.42
N SER A 293 3.48 33.75 -21.47
CA SER A 293 4.53 32.74 -21.30
C SER A 293 5.81 33.39 -20.78
N LEU A 294 6.43 32.73 -19.80
CA LEU A 294 7.69 33.12 -19.17
C LEU A 294 8.88 32.30 -19.68
N GLY A 295 8.65 31.11 -20.23
CA GLY A 295 9.69 30.28 -20.86
C GLY A 295 9.38 28.79 -20.83
N THR A 296 10.36 27.98 -21.22
CA THR A 296 10.25 26.51 -21.26
C THR A 296 11.40 25.83 -20.51
N ALA A 297 11.13 24.67 -19.92
CA ALA A 297 12.09 23.71 -19.38
C ALA A 297 11.96 22.34 -20.10
N PRO A 298 12.88 21.39 -19.91
CA PRO A 298 12.67 20.00 -20.32
C PRO A 298 11.46 19.38 -19.58
N LEU A 299 10.79 18.39 -20.18
CA LEU A 299 9.64 17.71 -19.59
C LEU A 299 9.97 17.10 -18.22
N GLY A 300 9.14 17.35 -17.21
CA GLY A 300 9.30 16.81 -15.86
C GLY A 300 10.53 17.34 -15.11
N ARG A 301 11.02 18.53 -15.48
CA ARG A 301 12.20 19.16 -14.85
C ARG A 301 11.91 20.55 -14.28
N LEU A 302 10.65 20.99 -14.30
CA LEU A 302 10.19 22.22 -13.66
C LEU A 302 9.30 21.92 -12.45
N GLY A 303 9.69 22.46 -11.29
CA GLY A 303 8.84 22.60 -10.11
C GLY A 303 8.41 24.06 -9.93
N LEU A 304 7.21 24.29 -9.40
CA LEU A 304 6.66 25.61 -9.11
C LEU A 304 6.02 25.58 -7.72
N TYR A 305 6.47 26.45 -6.82
CA TYR A 305 6.15 26.41 -5.39
C TYR A 305 5.74 27.78 -4.86
N PRO A 306 4.76 27.86 -3.92
CA PRO A 306 4.38 29.11 -3.28
C PRO A 306 5.50 29.61 -2.36
N ARG A 307 5.75 30.93 -2.37
CA ARG A 307 6.78 31.58 -1.55
C ARG A 307 6.18 32.74 -0.76
N ARG A 308 6.76 33.06 0.39
CA ARG A 308 6.44 34.29 1.14
C ARG A 308 6.67 35.51 0.24
N GLY A 309 5.59 36.19 -0.16
CA GLY A 309 5.63 37.36 -1.03
C GLY A 309 5.69 37.09 -2.54
N GLY A 310 5.50 35.85 -3.00
CA GLY A 310 5.51 35.49 -4.41
C GLY A 310 5.60 33.99 -4.66
N ASP A 311 6.46 33.59 -5.58
CA ASP A 311 6.62 32.21 -6.06
C ASP A 311 8.09 31.85 -6.29
N LEU A 312 8.36 30.54 -6.39
CA LEU A 312 9.66 29.99 -6.77
C LEU A 312 9.48 28.95 -7.88
N VAL A 313 10.12 29.17 -9.02
CA VAL A 313 10.29 28.15 -10.06
C VAL A 313 11.69 27.50 -9.92
N ALA A 314 11.76 26.17 -9.90
CA ALA A 314 13.01 25.44 -9.65
C ALA A 314 13.19 24.15 -10.46
N GLY A 315 14.44 23.71 -10.65
CA GLY A 315 14.82 22.55 -11.47
C GLY A 315 15.75 22.94 -12.64
N ASP A 316 15.61 22.33 -13.82
CA ASP A 316 16.27 22.84 -15.04
C ASP A 316 15.41 23.94 -15.69
N VAL A 317 15.37 25.05 -14.97
CA VAL A 317 14.55 26.23 -15.29
C VAL A 317 15.40 27.32 -15.94
N SER A 318 16.52 26.91 -16.55
CA SER A 318 17.48 27.77 -17.25
C SER A 318 16.77 28.68 -18.27
N GLY A 319 15.86 28.12 -19.06
CA GLY A 319 15.05 28.80 -20.10
C GLY A 319 13.87 29.66 -19.62
N ILE A 320 13.68 29.90 -18.31
CA ILE A 320 12.61 30.76 -17.78
C ILE A 320 13.08 32.21 -17.57
N ASP A 321 12.36 33.19 -18.14
CA ASP A 321 12.55 34.63 -17.93
C ASP A 321 11.60 35.17 -16.85
N THR A 322 12.15 35.44 -15.66
CA THR A 322 11.39 36.03 -14.54
C THR A 322 11.33 37.56 -14.57
N ALA A 323 12.00 38.25 -15.50
CA ALA A 323 12.05 39.72 -15.52
C ALA A 323 10.68 40.37 -15.81
N LYS A 324 9.73 39.60 -16.35
CA LYS A 324 8.33 40.00 -16.58
C LYS A 324 7.36 39.52 -15.49
N ALA A 325 7.88 38.88 -14.44
CA ALA A 325 7.11 38.21 -13.39
C ALA A 325 7.54 38.70 -11.98
N PRO A 326 7.16 39.93 -11.57
CA PRO A 326 7.53 40.44 -10.24
C PRO A 326 7.02 39.52 -9.12
N GLY A 327 7.91 39.12 -8.21
CA GLY A 327 7.62 38.12 -7.17
C GLY A 327 8.11 36.70 -7.50
N LEU A 328 8.30 36.37 -8.79
CA LEU A 328 8.83 35.07 -9.19
C LEU A 328 10.35 35.00 -8.99
N SER A 329 10.76 34.20 -8.02
CA SER A 329 12.14 33.79 -7.83
C SER A 329 12.47 32.53 -8.63
N LYS A 330 13.75 32.32 -8.93
CA LYS A 330 14.25 31.20 -9.73
C LYS A 330 15.46 30.54 -9.08
N SER A 331 15.47 29.21 -9.00
CA SER A 331 16.62 28.43 -8.50
C SER A 331 16.90 27.23 -9.39
N THR A 332 18.16 26.83 -9.56
CA THR A 332 18.54 25.66 -10.36
C THR A 332 18.75 24.42 -9.49
N ALA A 333 18.22 23.28 -9.91
CA ALA A 333 18.44 21.98 -9.25
C ALA A 333 18.64 20.87 -10.31
N PRO A 334 19.26 19.71 -9.96
CA PRO A 334 19.54 18.62 -10.92
C PRO A 334 18.30 17.94 -11.53
N GLY A 335 17.13 18.16 -10.96
CA GLY A 335 15.83 17.69 -11.43
C GLY A 335 14.70 18.51 -10.80
N LYS A 336 13.45 18.15 -11.07
CA LYS A 336 12.28 18.72 -10.39
C LYS A 336 12.35 18.38 -8.88
N PRO A 337 12.37 19.38 -7.97
CA PRO A 337 12.34 19.10 -6.53
C PRO A 337 11.00 18.48 -6.09
N LEU A 338 10.99 17.80 -4.95
CA LEU A 338 9.76 17.40 -4.28
C LEU A 338 9.05 18.62 -3.69
N ALA A 339 9.79 19.48 -2.99
CA ALA A 339 9.25 20.65 -2.30
C ALA A 339 10.24 21.83 -2.25
N ALA A 340 9.72 23.01 -1.93
CA ALA A 340 10.51 24.17 -1.57
C ALA A 340 10.13 24.68 -0.17
N SER A 341 11.12 25.28 0.49
CA SER A 341 10.94 26.05 1.72
C SER A 341 10.23 27.39 1.47
N ARG A 342 9.59 27.93 2.51
CA ARG A 342 8.67 29.09 2.47
C ARG A 342 9.30 30.40 1.98
N GLU A 343 10.60 30.60 2.20
CA GLU A 343 11.40 31.71 1.68
C GLU A 343 12.43 31.22 0.63
N GLY A 344 12.46 29.92 0.34
CA GLY A 344 13.15 29.35 -0.83
C GLY A 344 14.66 29.14 -0.65
N HIS A 345 15.18 29.14 0.58
CA HIS A 345 16.60 28.92 0.86
C HIS A 345 17.00 27.43 0.82
N LEU A 346 16.00 26.53 0.88
CA LEU A 346 16.10 25.08 0.68
C LEU A 346 15.14 24.57 -0.40
N LEU A 347 15.63 23.66 -1.24
CA LEU A 347 14.82 22.76 -2.08
C LEU A 347 14.97 21.32 -1.57
N THR A 348 13.87 20.64 -1.28
CA THR A 348 13.89 19.21 -0.91
C THR A 348 13.76 18.40 -2.20
N THR A 349 14.68 17.45 -2.43
CA THR A 349 14.79 16.68 -3.69
C THR A 349 14.33 15.23 -3.55
N SER A 350 14.30 14.69 -2.33
CA SER A 350 13.76 13.35 -2.01
C SER A 350 13.34 13.35 -0.54
N ALA A 351 12.24 12.66 -0.24
CA ALA A 351 11.79 12.33 1.11
C ALA A 351 10.96 11.04 1.03
N ALA A 352 11.49 9.96 1.60
CA ALA A 352 10.83 8.66 1.62
C ALA A 352 11.32 7.84 2.83
N SER A 353 10.46 6.97 3.34
CA SER A 353 10.83 5.97 4.35
C SER A 353 11.77 4.91 3.77
N GLU A 354 12.62 4.33 4.62
CA GLU A 354 13.44 3.18 4.22
C GLU A 354 12.58 1.93 3.94
N GLU A 355 11.40 1.82 4.57
CA GLU A 355 10.43 0.76 4.25
C GLU A 355 9.92 0.84 2.81
N LEU A 356 9.51 2.02 2.32
CA LEU A 356 9.00 2.17 0.94
C LEU A 356 10.08 1.90 -0.13
N LYS A 357 11.36 2.13 0.19
CA LYS A 357 12.48 1.79 -0.71
C LYS A 357 12.83 0.30 -0.69
N GLY A 358 12.46 -0.41 0.37
CA GLY A 358 12.97 -1.74 0.70
C GLY A 358 11.87 -2.75 1.05
N ILE A 359 10.70 -2.67 0.39
CA ILE A 359 9.40 -3.16 0.87
C ILE A 359 9.36 -4.66 1.23
N THR A 360 9.88 -4.99 2.40
CA THR A 360 9.59 -6.15 3.24
C THR A 360 10.27 -5.91 4.59
N SER A 361 9.58 -5.21 5.47
CA SER A 361 9.98 -5.11 6.88
C SER A 361 9.82 -6.49 7.57
N LYS A 362 10.59 -6.73 8.65
CA LYS A 362 10.40 -7.91 9.50
C LYS A 362 9.14 -7.74 10.34
N ILE A 363 8.01 -8.15 9.78
CA ILE A 363 6.74 -8.24 10.50
C ILE A 363 6.87 -9.21 11.68
N GLY A 364 6.12 -8.96 12.76
CA GLY A 364 6.28 -9.67 14.03
C GLY A 364 7.48 -9.22 14.86
N SER A 365 8.20 -8.17 14.44
CA SER A 365 9.14 -7.45 15.29
C SER A 365 8.63 -6.03 15.55
N SER A 366 8.62 -5.62 16.83
CA SER A 366 8.35 -4.22 17.21
C SER A 366 9.40 -3.24 16.69
N SER A 367 10.47 -3.71 16.05
CA SER A 367 11.54 -2.86 15.52
C SER A 367 11.19 -2.13 14.22
N ARG A 368 10.02 -2.42 13.61
CA ARG A 368 9.44 -1.77 12.40
C ARG A 368 10.49 -1.39 11.35
N GLN A 369 11.47 -2.26 11.07
CA GLN A 369 12.76 -1.84 10.48
C GLN A 369 12.62 -1.15 9.11
N GLY A 370 12.73 0.18 9.13
CA GLY A 370 12.64 1.06 7.96
C GLY A 370 11.42 1.99 7.96
N ALA A 371 10.36 1.63 8.69
CA ALA A 371 9.23 2.50 8.96
C ALA A 371 9.58 3.46 10.12
N GLY A 372 9.06 4.69 10.07
CA GLY A 372 9.50 5.79 10.91
C GLY A 372 10.96 6.24 10.69
N LEU A 373 11.68 5.66 9.72
CA LEU A 373 13.02 6.07 9.31
C LEU A 373 12.94 6.76 7.94
N ILE A 374 12.73 8.07 7.97
CA ILE A 374 12.55 8.90 6.77
C ILE A 374 13.88 9.51 6.37
N ASP A 375 14.35 9.13 5.19
CA ASP A 375 15.53 9.67 4.57
C ASP A 375 15.16 10.92 3.74
N VAL A 376 15.82 12.04 3.99
CA VAL A 376 15.54 13.33 3.31
C VAL A 376 16.80 13.85 2.63
N LYS A 377 16.73 14.07 1.31
CA LYS A 377 17.79 14.72 0.52
C LYS A 377 17.35 16.12 0.08
N ALA A 378 18.24 17.09 0.14
CA ALA A 378 17.93 18.50 -0.15
C ALA A 378 19.14 19.29 -0.68
N LEU A 379 18.86 20.50 -1.18
CA LEU A 379 19.81 21.43 -1.79
C LEU A 379 19.63 22.85 -1.23
N ALA A 380 20.66 23.42 -0.63
CA ALA A 380 20.67 24.81 -0.20
C ALA A 380 20.83 25.76 -1.41
N THR A 381 19.88 26.65 -1.65
CA THR A 381 19.83 27.45 -2.88
C THR A 381 20.89 28.56 -2.92
N THR A 382 21.27 29.13 -1.77
CA THR A 382 22.30 30.17 -1.66
C THR A 382 23.69 29.70 -2.12
N SER A 383 24.02 28.41 -1.92
CA SER A 383 25.37 27.87 -2.14
C SER A 383 25.44 26.72 -3.15
N GLY A 384 24.30 26.12 -3.51
CA GLY A 384 24.28 24.86 -4.28
C GLY A 384 24.81 23.66 -3.48
N THR A 385 24.85 23.72 -2.15
CA THR A 385 25.34 22.62 -1.30
C THR A 385 24.24 21.55 -1.15
N PRO A 386 24.44 20.31 -1.64
CA PRO A 386 23.54 19.20 -1.36
C PRO A 386 23.77 18.68 0.08
N ALA A 387 22.73 18.12 0.68
CA ALA A 387 22.77 17.48 1.98
C ALA A 387 21.76 16.32 2.06
N ALA A 388 22.03 15.36 2.95
CA ALA A 388 21.14 14.26 3.28
C ALA A 388 21.11 14.02 4.80
N THR A 389 19.94 13.69 5.34
CA THR A 389 19.75 13.38 6.74
C THR A 389 18.69 12.31 6.89
N GLN A 390 18.79 11.50 7.95
CA GLN A 390 17.74 10.57 8.34
C GLN A 390 17.01 11.13 9.56
N VAL A 391 15.68 11.11 9.48
CA VAL A 391 14.73 11.52 10.51
C VAL A 391 14.10 10.26 11.06
N THR A 392 14.36 9.98 12.34
CA THR A 392 13.56 9.03 13.10
C THR A 392 12.31 9.78 13.60
N THR A 393 11.14 9.31 13.22
CA THR A 393 9.85 9.78 13.75
C THR A 393 9.69 9.35 15.21
N ALA A 394 8.64 9.82 15.88
CA ALA A 394 8.15 9.07 17.04
C ALA A 394 7.41 7.81 16.56
N GLU A 395 7.25 6.82 17.42
CA GLU A 395 6.08 5.95 17.30
C GLU A 395 4.83 6.83 17.43
N ALA A 396 3.79 6.51 16.65
CA ALA A 396 2.63 7.37 16.51
C ALA A 396 1.89 7.52 17.84
N VAL A 397 2.13 8.63 18.55
CA VAL A 397 1.23 9.05 19.63
C VAL A 397 -0.08 9.43 18.94
N THR A 398 -1.05 8.51 18.98
CA THR A 398 -2.39 8.60 18.41
C THR A 398 -3.16 9.74 19.07
N ALA A 399 -2.88 10.97 18.63
CA ALA A 399 -3.48 12.19 19.13
C ALA A 399 -4.90 12.44 18.57
N GLY A 400 -5.63 11.35 18.30
CA GLY A 400 -7.06 11.34 18.12
C GLY A 400 -7.73 10.91 19.42
N THR A 401 -8.83 11.57 19.81
CA THR A 401 -9.76 10.96 20.75
C THR A 401 -10.67 10.03 19.94
N ASP A 402 -10.38 8.73 19.94
CA ASP A 402 -10.91 7.80 18.94
C ASP A 402 -12.43 7.57 19.02
N ASP A 403 -13.02 7.70 20.21
CA ASP A 403 -14.48 7.67 20.39
C ASP A 403 -15.12 9.03 20.02
N VAL A 404 -15.57 9.19 18.77
CA VAL A 404 -16.76 10.02 18.49
C VAL A 404 -17.99 9.18 18.79
N GLU A 405 -18.19 8.94 20.08
CA GLU A 405 -19.34 8.26 20.63
C GLU A 405 -20.63 9.03 20.32
N PRO A 406 -21.73 8.35 19.94
CA PRO A 406 -23.02 9.00 19.72
C PRO A 406 -23.51 9.79 20.93
N ASP A 407 -24.06 10.96 20.66
CA ASP A 407 -24.72 11.79 21.66
C ASP A 407 -26.19 11.37 21.82
N VAL A 408 -26.56 10.94 23.03
CA VAL A 408 -27.93 10.61 23.42
C VAL A 408 -28.47 11.70 24.37
N ASN A 409 -29.14 12.70 23.78
CA ASN A 409 -29.81 13.82 24.47
C ASN A 409 -28.91 14.83 25.20
N GLY A 410 -27.71 15.09 24.67
CA GLY A 410 -26.71 16.02 25.19
C GLY A 410 -25.63 15.37 26.06
N GLN A 411 -25.47 14.04 26.01
CA GLN A 411 -24.48 13.26 26.77
C GLN A 411 -24.03 12.02 25.97
N PRO A 412 -22.78 11.53 26.16
CA PRO A 412 -22.28 10.35 25.45
C PRO A 412 -23.05 9.06 25.81
N GLU A 413 -23.24 8.18 24.81
CA GLU A 413 -24.01 6.92 24.88
C GLU A 413 -23.69 6.08 26.14
N LYS A 414 -22.42 5.84 26.48
CA LYS A 414 -21.97 5.09 27.68
C LYS A 414 -22.37 5.74 29.00
N ILE A 415 -22.54 7.06 29.05
CA ILE A 415 -22.98 7.77 30.26
C ILE A 415 -24.48 7.60 30.48
N ALA A 416 -25.28 7.50 29.41
CA ALA A 416 -26.69 7.12 29.49
C ALA A 416 -26.87 5.62 29.81
N LEU A 417 -26.02 4.75 29.27
CA LEU A 417 -26.00 3.31 29.55
C LEU A 417 -25.67 3.01 31.03
N ALA A 418 -24.62 3.62 31.57
CA ALA A 418 -24.23 3.47 32.97
C ALA A 418 -25.32 3.94 33.97
N GLN A 419 -26.27 4.76 33.53
CA GLN A 419 -27.40 5.27 34.34
C GLN A 419 -28.69 4.46 34.19
N SER A 420 -28.82 3.63 33.15
CA SER A 420 -30.11 2.99 32.78
C SER A 420 -30.24 1.53 33.22
N GLY A 421 -29.14 0.85 33.59
CA GLY A 421 -29.19 -0.47 34.24
C GLY A 421 -29.79 -1.59 33.36
N VAL A 422 -29.49 -1.56 32.06
CA VAL A 422 -30.09 -2.44 31.05
C VAL A 422 -29.67 -3.90 31.25
N THR A 423 -30.63 -4.82 31.17
CA THR A 423 -30.40 -6.27 31.21
C THR A 423 -29.87 -6.76 29.86
N ALA A 424 -28.79 -7.55 29.87
CA ALA A 424 -28.32 -8.22 28.66
C ALA A 424 -29.33 -9.27 28.15
N SER A 425 -29.48 -9.36 26.83
CA SER A 425 -30.24 -10.41 26.14
C SER A 425 -29.40 -10.92 24.97
N ASP A 426 -29.05 -12.22 24.99
CA ASP A 426 -28.20 -12.87 23.98
C ASP A 426 -28.75 -12.70 22.54
N PRO A 427 -28.06 -11.95 21.67
CA PRO A 427 -28.54 -11.63 20.34
C PRO A 427 -27.50 -12.08 19.31
N ASN A 428 -27.44 -13.39 19.04
CA ASN A 428 -26.58 -13.95 18.00
C ASN A 428 -27.34 -14.26 16.70
N PRO A 429 -27.63 -13.27 15.84
CA PRO A 429 -27.89 -13.52 14.44
C PRO A 429 -26.56 -13.51 13.69
N GLN A 430 -26.29 -14.54 12.89
CA GLN A 430 -25.11 -14.59 11.99
C GLN A 430 -25.24 -13.64 10.78
N SER A 431 -25.98 -12.54 10.91
CA SER A 431 -26.37 -11.61 9.84
C SER A 431 -25.37 -10.48 9.56
N HIS A 432 -24.33 -10.34 10.37
CA HIS A 432 -23.34 -9.23 10.30
C HIS A 432 -21.96 -9.69 9.81
N TYR A 433 -21.84 -10.94 9.37
CA TYR A 433 -20.62 -11.47 8.73
C TYR A 433 -20.63 -11.29 7.21
N SER A 434 -19.49 -10.92 6.66
CA SER A 434 -19.27 -10.67 5.23
C SER A 434 -19.84 -11.75 4.30
N ASN A 435 -20.35 -11.30 3.15
CA ASN A 435 -20.84 -12.15 2.06
C ASN A 435 -19.72 -12.68 1.13
N CYS A 436 -18.45 -12.54 1.52
CA CYS A 436 -17.33 -13.14 0.80
C CYS A 436 -17.20 -14.65 1.08
N LEU A 437 -16.84 -15.46 0.08
CA LEU A 437 -16.93 -16.92 0.16
C LEU A 437 -16.01 -17.58 1.21
N VAL A 438 -14.81 -17.03 1.45
CA VAL A 438 -13.82 -17.60 2.38
C VAL A 438 -13.72 -16.73 3.62
N LYS A 439 -14.20 -17.23 4.77
CA LYS A 439 -14.34 -16.39 5.97
C LYS A 439 -12.96 -16.14 6.62
N ARG A 440 -12.62 -14.86 6.88
CA ARG A 440 -11.27 -14.39 7.26
C ARG A 440 -10.61 -15.18 8.40
N ASN A 441 -11.31 -15.34 9.52
CA ASN A 441 -10.83 -16.00 10.76
C ASN A 441 -11.32 -17.46 10.84
N ASN A 442 -11.22 -18.19 9.73
CA ASN A 442 -11.39 -19.64 9.71
C ASN A 442 -9.99 -20.29 9.72
N VAL A 443 -9.74 -21.23 10.65
CA VAL A 443 -8.47 -21.97 10.74
C VAL A 443 -8.20 -22.79 9.47
N HIS A 444 -9.26 -23.35 8.87
CA HIS A 444 -9.23 -24.02 7.56
C HIS A 444 -9.13 -23.04 6.36
N ALA A 445 -8.85 -21.76 6.60
CA ALA A 445 -8.65 -20.74 5.56
C ALA A 445 -7.30 -20.03 5.70
N GLN A 446 -6.34 -20.62 6.41
CA GLN A 446 -5.01 -20.03 6.49
C GLN A 446 -4.31 -20.03 5.13
N ALA A 447 -3.83 -18.86 4.72
CA ALA A 447 -3.04 -18.68 3.51
C ALA A 447 -1.55 -18.83 3.82
N LEU A 448 -0.83 -19.61 3.02
CA LEU A 448 0.63 -19.67 3.10
C LEU A 448 1.21 -18.42 2.44
N GLN A 449 2.06 -17.67 3.16
CA GLN A 449 2.84 -16.59 2.57
C GLN A 449 4.07 -17.16 1.81
N PRO A 450 4.13 -17.06 0.47
CA PRO A 450 5.27 -17.52 -0.30
C PRO A 450 6.50 -16.62 -0.11
N SER A 451 7.68 -17.19 -0.35
CA SER A 451 8.89 -16.40 -0.63
C SER A 451 8.96 -16.02 -2.12
N THR A 452 9.63 -14.91 -2.47
CA THR A 452 9.50 -14.33 -3.83
C THR A 452 9.96 -15.25 -4.95
N ASN A 453 10.92 -16.15 -4.69
CA ASN A 453 11.36 -17.20 -5.61
C ASN A 453 10.27 -18.25 -5.92
N MET A 454 9.33 -18.48 -5.00
CA MET A 454 8.16 -19.34 -5.27
C MET A 454 7.15 -18.59 -6.14
N VAL A 455 6.95 -17.29 -5.89
CA VAL A 455 6.08 -16.43 -6.71
C VAL A 455 6.60 -16.35 -8.16
N GLU A 456 7.90 -16.08 -8.35
CA GLU A 456 8.53 -16.04 -9.67
C GLU A 456 8.41 -17.38 -10.42
N TRP A 457 8.71 -18.50 -9.74
CA TRP A 457 8.49 -19.83 -10.32
C TRP A 457 7.02 -20.05 -10.72
N ALA A 458 6.07 -19.73 -9.85
CA ALA A 458 4.65 -19.97 -10.11
C ALA A 458 4.12 -19.12 -11.27
N VAL A 459 4.61 -17.88 -11.43
CA VAL A 459 4.32 -17.05 -12.60
C VAL A 459 4.93 -17.66 -13.86
N ASP A 460 6.23 -17.97 -13.86
CA ASP A 460 6.95 -18.60 -14.99
C ASP A 460 6.21 -19.86 -15.49
N GLN A 461 5.70 -20.68 -14.57
CA GLN A 461 4.91 -21.86 -14.93
C GLN A 461 3.49 -21.47 -15.43
N ALA A 462 2.77 -20.60 -14.72
CA ALA A 462 1.37 -20.30 -15.00
C ALA A 462 1.15 -19.58 -16.34
N VAL A 463 2.05 -18.67 -16.74
CA VAL A 463 1.91 -17.93 -18.01
C VAL A 463 2.13 -18.81 -19.24
N HIS A 464 2.86 -19.92 -19.11
CA HIS A 464 2.99 -20.96 -20.14
C HIS A 464 1.97 -22.09 -19.99
N GLY A 465 1.26 -22.17 -18.88
CA GLY A 465 0.28 -23.24 -18.60
C GLY A 465 0.91 -24.53 -18.06
N ASP A 466 2.13 -24.44 -17.53
CA ASP A 466 2.97 -25.57 -17.11
C ASP A 466 3.04 -25.76 -15.58
N LEU A 467 2.13 -25.12 -14.82
CA LEU A 467 2.03 -25.22 -13.36
C LEU A 467 1.41 -26.57 -12.92
N ASN A 468 2.12 -27.65 -13.25
CA ASN A 468 1.71 -29.04 -13.18
C ASN A 468 1.91 -29.69 -11.78
N ILE A 469 1.88 -28.90 -10.71
CA ILE A 469 1.95 -29.39 -9.32
C ILE A 469 0.59 -29.87 -8.80
N THR A 470 0.58 -30.94 -8.00
CA THR A 470 -0.66 -31.43 -7.35
C THR A 470 -0.64 -31.05 -5.88
N ARG A 471 -1.64 -30.28 -5.44
CA ARG A 471 -1.95 -30.10 -4.02
C ARG A 471 -2.70 -31.35 -3.51
N PRO A 472 -2.30 -31.94 -2.37
CA PRO A 472 -3.02 -33.08 -1.80
C PRO A 472 -4.43 -32.68 -1.31
N ALA A 473 -5.24 -33.66 -0.92
CA ALA A 473 -6.42 -33.38 -0.14
C ALA A 473 -6.01 -32.85 1.25
N ASN A 474 -6.82 -31.97 1.84
CA ASN A 474 -6.50 -31.17 3.01
C ASN A 474 -5.18 -30.35 2.92
N TYR A 475 -4.81 -29.86 1.73
CA TYR A 475 -3.68 -28.93 1.62
C TYR A 475 -3.93 -27.67 2.46
N LEU A 476 -3.00 -27.34 3.36
CA LEU A 476 -3.08 -26.23 4.33
C LEU A 476 -4.35 -26.26 5.22
N GLY A 477 -4.77 -27.44 5.69
CA GLY A 477 -5.92 -27.57 6.60
C GLY A 477 -7.29 -27.21 6.00
N THR A 478 -7.37 -27.03 4.68
CA THR A 478 -8.54 -26.39 4.02
C THR A 478 -9.80 -27.26 3.88
N GLY A 479 -9.79 -28.49 4.40
CA GLY A 479 -10.82 -29.51 4.16
C GLY A 479 -11.02 -29.91 2.68
N SER A 480 -10.25 -29.33 1.76
CA SER A 480 -10.52 -29.38 0.32
C SER A 480 -10.04 -30.67 -0.32
N ALA A 481 -10.70 -31.07 -1.41
CA ALA A 481 -10.26 -32.17 -2.26
C ALA A 481 -8.92 -31.86 -2.95
N ALA A 482 -8.15 -32.88 -3.32
CA ALA A 482 -6.89 -32.71 -4.05
C ALA A 482 -7.11 -32.02 -5.41
N TYR A 483 -6.28 -31.03 -5.74
CA TYR A 483 -6.38 -30.25 -6.97
C TYR A 483 -5.02 -29.97 -7.61
N ASN A 484 -5.02 -29.58 -8.88
CA ASN A 484 -3.87 -28.98 -9.56
C ASN A 484 -4.24 -27.52 -9.89
N PRO A 485 -3.48 -26.51 -9.41
CA PRO A 485 -3.76 -25.09 -9.65
C PRO A 485 -4.03 -24.75 -11.11
N GLN A 486 -3.27 -25.33 -12.04
CA GLN A 486 -3.42 -25.05 -13.46
C GLN A 486 -4.67 -25.65 -14.11
N THR A 487 -5.14 -26.80 -13.62
CA THR A 487 -6.36 -27.47 -14.11
C THR A 487 -7.61 -26.83 -13.51
N LEU A 488 -7.49 -26.32 -12.27
CA LEU A 488 -8.54 -25.55 -11.59
C LEU A 488 -8.73 -24.18 -12.27
N PHE A 489 -7.63 -23.48 -12.57
CA PHE A 489 -7.62 -22.21 -13.30
C PHE A 489 -6.90 -22.33 -14.65
N PRO A 490 -7.52 -22.93 -15.68
CA PRO A 490 -6.87 -23.21 -16.94
C PRO A 490 -6.53 -21.94 -17.71
N ARG A 491 -5.27 -21.85 -18.16
CA ARG A 491 -4.74 -20.79 -19.02
C ARG A 491 -5.61 -20.66 -20.28
N LEU A 492 -6.00 -19.43 -20.59
CA LEU A 492 -6.78 -19.15 -21.80
C LEU A 492 -5.83 -18.83 -22.97
N PRO A 493 -6.08 -19.36 -24.18
CA PRO A 493 -5.34 -18.95 -25.37
C PRO A 493 -5.53 -17.46 -25.66
N LEU A 494 -4.44 -16.77 -25.99
CA LEU A 494 -4.48 -15.36 -26.39
C LEU A 494 -4.88 -15.18 -27.85
N THR A 495 -5.68 -14.16 -28.12
CA THR A 495 -6.07 -13.73 -29.47
C THR A 495 -4.85 -13.08 -30.14
N GLY A 496 -4.32 -13.76 -31.15
CA GLY A 496 -3.01 -13.50 -31.75
C GLY A 496 -1.99 -14.63 -31.53
N GLY A 497 -2.27 -15.57 -30.62
CA GLY A 497 -1.31 -16.58 -30.15
C GLY A 497 -0.36 -16.03 -29.09
N GLY A 498 0.64 -16.83 -28.70
CA GLY A 498 1.58 -16.45 -27.65
C GLY A 498 1.06 -16.63 -26.22
N TYR A 499 1.72 -15.93 -25.29
CA TYR A 499 1.59 -16.05 -23.84
C TYR A 499 1.63 -14.66 -23.18
N VAL A 500 1.26 -14.58 -21.90
CA VAL A 500 1.58 -13.41 -21.06
C VAL A 500 3.09 -13.45 -20.77
N PRO A 501 3.89 -12.39 -20.98
CA PRO A 501 5.27 -12.37 -20.51
C PRO A 501 5.29 -12.41 -18.98
N ALA A 502 6.02 -13.36 -18.38
CA ALA A 502 6.09 -13.54 -16.92
C ALA A 502 6.23 -12.22 -16.13
N GLN A 503 7.11 -11.32 -16.59
CA GLN A 503 7.33 -10.00 -16.00
C GLN A 503 6.06 -9.13 -15.89
N VAL A 504 5.15 -9.17 -16.88
CA VAL A 504 3.90 -8.39 -16.84
C VAL A 504 3.02 -8.82 -15.66
N MET A 505 2.96 -10.13 -15.39
CA MET A 505 2.24 -10.66 -14.23
C MET A 505 2.99 -10.33 -12.92
N LEU A 506 4.32 -10.43 -12.88
CA LEU A 506 5.12 -10.05 -11.70
C LEU A 506 4.94 -8.57 -11.33
N GLY A 507 4.81 -7.67 -12.31
CA GLY A 507 4.47 -6.26 -12.09
C GLY A 507 3.08 -6.07 -11.46
N ILE A 508 2.08 -6.87 -11.86
CA ILE A 508 0.74 -6.89 -11.23
C ILE A 508 0.86 -7.35 -9.76
N LEU A 509 1.52 -8.48 -9.50
CA LEU A 509 1.69 -9.00 -8.13
C LEU A 509 2.46 -8.02 -7.23
N ALA A 510 3.36 -7.23 -7.80
CA ALA A 510 4.04 -6.15 -7.10
C ALA A 510 3.06 -5.05 -6.70
N GLN A 511 2.29 -4.51 -7.66
CA GLN A 511 1.37 -3.38 -7.40
C GLN A 511 0.13 -3.75 -6.58
N GLU A 512 -0.40 -4.96 -6.71
CA GLU A 512 -1.64 -5.37 -6.05
C GLU A 512 -1.46 -5.79 -4.60
N SER A 513 -0.35 -6.45 -4.29
CA SER A 513 -0.16 -7.10 -2.98
C SER A 513 1.25 -6.98 -2.39
N ASN A 514 2.23 -6.40 -3.09
CA ASN A 514 3.65 -6.53 -2.72
C ASN A 514 4.02 -8.01 -2.44
N PHE A 515 3.59 -8.90 -3.33
CA PHE A 515 3.82 -10.35 -3.27
C PHE A 515 3.18 -11.06 -2.04
N LYS A 516 2.17 -10.45 -1.40
CA LYS A 516 1.43 -11.03 -0.26
C LYS A 516 0.27 -11.93 -0.71
N GLN A 517 0.28 -13.20 -0.29
CA GLN A 517 -0.89 -14.09 -0.39
C GLN A 517 -1.67 -14.14 0.94
N ALA A 518 -0.93 -14.19 2.06
CA ALA A 518 -1.48 -14.01 3.39
C ALA A 518 -1.49 -12.52 3.76
N SER A 519 -2.06 -12.19 4.92
CA SER A 519 -2.20 -10.81 5.40
C SER A 519 -0.85 -10.12 5.57
N TRP A 520 -0.91 -8.81 5.82
CA TRP A 520 0.28 -8.01 6.15
C TRP A 520 1.00 -8.50 7.41
N HIS A 521 0.37 -9.33 8.25
CA HIS A 521 0.93 -9.87 9.50
C HIS A 521 1.81 -11.13 9.32
N SER A 522 1.66 -11.92 8.24
CA SER A 522 2.47 -13.12 7.99
C SER A 522 3.74 -12.83 7.19
N VAL A 523 4.87 -13.50 7.46
CA VAL A 523 6.10 -13.40 6.66
C VAL A 523 6.33 -14.66 5.82
N PRO A 524 7.24 -14.65 4.82
CA PRO A 524 7.53 -15.84 4.04
C PRO A 524 7.92 -17.02 4.94
N GLY A 525 7.10 -18.07 4.92
CA GLY A 525 7.18 -19.17 5.90
C GLY A 525 5.87 -19.47 6.61
N ASP A 526 5.03 -18.46 6.83
CA ASP A 526 3.91 -18.60 7.76
C ASP A 526 2.58 -18.80 7.05
N GLY A 527 1.67 -19.50 7.73
CA GLY A 527 0.25 -19.30 7.56
C GLY A 527 -0.23 -17.94 8.10
N GLY A 528 -1.49 -17.64 7.85
CA GLY A 528 -2.24 -16.60 8.53
C GLY A 528 -3.54 -16.31 7.79
N ASN A 529 -4.24 -15.23 8.15
CA ASN A 529 -5.40 -14.80 7.36
C ASN A 529 -5.02 -14.61 5.87
N PRO A 530 -5.93 -14.89 4.91
CA PRO A 530 -5.74 -14.46 3.52
C PRO A 530 -5.50 -12.94 3.43
N LEU A 531 -4.77 -12.48 2.42
CA LEU A 531 -4.82 -11.08 2.04
C LEU A 531 -6.21 -10.76 1.48
N LEU A 532 -6.79 -9.63 1.88
CA LEU A 532 -8.18 -9.26 1.63
C LEU A 532 -8.30 -7.82 1.10
N GLY A 533 -9.41 -7.55 0.40
CA GLY A 533 -9.95 -6.19 0.25
C GLY A 533 -10.73 -5.72 1.49
N ASP A 534 -11.69 -4.80 1.31
CA ASP A 534 -12.61 -4.32 2.35
C ASP A 534 -13.62 -5.43 2.71
N TYR A 535 -13.13 -6.47 3.37
CA TYR A 535 -13.88 -7.70 3.64
C TYR A 535 -15.14 -7.41 4.48
N TYR A 536 -15.12 -6.41 5.36
CA TYR A 536 -16.25 -6.04 6.18
C TYR A 536 -17.16 -4.97 5.52
N GLY A 537 -16.76 -4.36 4.40
CA GLY A 537 -17.52 -3.32 3.70
C GLY A 537 -17.63 -2.01 4.49
N ASN A 538 -16.71 -1.80 5.44
CA ASN A 538 -16.76 -0.75 6.45
C ASN A 538 -15.77 0.38 6.16
N ALA A 539 -15.33 0.50 4.90
CA ALA A 539 -14.22 1.33 4.44
C ALA A 539 -12.92 0.97 5.17
N ASP A 540 -12.65 -0.34 5.26
CA ASP A 540 -11.49 -0.99 5.86
C ASP A 540 -11.27 -0.76 7.39
N SER A 541 -12.01 0.17 8.05
CA SER A 541 -11.73 0.62 9.43
C SER A 541 -12.25 -0.31 10.53
N ILE A 542 -11.38 -0.77 11.45
CA ILE A 542 -11.76 -1.66 12.57
C ILE A 542 -12.85 -1.09 13.50
N HIS A 543 -13.00 0.23 13.64
CA HIS A 543 -14.01 0.84 14.52
C HIS A 543 -15.40 0.95 13.87
N ASN A 544 -15.48 0.81 12.54
CA ASN A 544 -16.74 0.88 11.81
C ASN A 544 -17.44 -0.49 11.80
N TYR A 545 -18.75 -0.51 12.09
CA TYR A 545 -19.55 -1.73 11.99
C TYR A 545 -19.50 -2.34 10.58
N PRO A 546 -19.39 -3.67 10.45
CA PRO A 546 -19.48 -4.36 9.18
C PRO A 546 -20.77 -4.04 8.40
N ASN A 547 -20.61 -3.80 7.11
CA ASN A 547 -21.67 -3.57 6.14
C ASN A 547 -21.52 -4.55 4.97
N ASN A 548 -22.09 -5.73 5.15
CA ASN A 548 -22.09 -6.83 4.17
C ASN A 548 -22.58 -6.43 2.76
N GLY A 549 -23.37 -5.36 2.64
CA GLY A 549 -23.82 -4.84 1.34
C GLY A 549 -22.74 -4.12 0.53
N ALA A 550 -21.60 -3.78 1.14
CA ALA A 550 -20.48 -3.05 0.53
C ALA A 550 -19.15 -3.81 0.51
N ALA A 551 -19.11 -5.05 1.03
CA ALA A 551 -17.89 -5.84 1.16
C ALA A 551 -17.18 -6.12 -0.17
N ASP A 552 -15.87 -5.85 -0.21
CA ASP A 552 -14.99 -6.10 -1.35
C ASP A 552 -14.19 -7.39 -1.16
N CYS A 553 -14.69 -8.43 -1.81
CA CYS A 553 -14.19 -9.80 -1.70
C CYS A 553 -12.96 -10.08 -2.58
N GLY A 554 -11.99 -9.17 -2.63
CA GLY A 554 -10.69 -9.42 -3.25
C GLY A 554 -9.82 -10.31 -2.37
N TYR A 555 -9.14 -11.30 -2.96
CA TYR A 555 -8.27 -12.24 -2.25
C TYR A 555 -6.88 -12.38 -2.85
N GLY A 556 -5.89 -12.48 -1.96
CA GLY A 556 -4.55 -12.99 -2.25
C GLY A 556 -3.70 -12.14 -3.21
N ILE A 557 -2.65 -12.77 -3.73
CA ILE A 557 -1.50 -12.11 -4.34
C ILE A 557 -1.80 -11.35 -5.64
N ALA A 558 -2.81 -11.78 -6.39
CA ALA A 558 -3.31 -11.13 -7.60
C ALA A 558 -4.65 -10.38 -7.40
N GLN A 559 -5.11 -10.23 -6.15
CA GLN A 559 -6.36 -9.54 -5.76
C GLN A 559 -7.59 -10.00 -6.57
N VAL A 560 -7.86 -11.31 -6.53
CA VAL A 560 -8.96 -11.93 -7.27
C VAL A 560 -10.30 -11.63 -6.58
N THR A 561 -11.13 -10.77 -7.18
CA THR A 561 -12.43 -10.32 -6.61
C THR A 561 -13.67 -10.90 -7.32
N THR A 562 -13.60 -11.14 -8.63
CA THR A 562 -14.72 -11.69 -9.39
C THR A 562 -15.00 -13.13 -8.97
N GLY A 563 -16.27 -13.49 -8.78
CA GLY A 563 -16.69 -14.82 -8.30
C GLY A 563 -16.53 -15.08 -6.80
N MET A 564 -15.82 -14.23 -6.04
CA MET A 564 -15.49 -14.47 -4.62
C MET A 564 -16.56 -14.04 -3.61
N ASN A 565 -17.80 -13.77 -4.05
CA ASN A 565 -18.88 -13.22 -3.24
C ASN A 565 -20.18 -14.03 -3.42
N GLU A 566 -20.76 -14.51 -2.32
CA GLU A 566 -21.91 -15.43 -2.27
C GLU A 566 -23.24 -14.81 -2.74
N ALA A 567 -23.31 -13.48 -2.84
CA ALA A 567 -24.48 -12.73 -3.30
C ALA A 567 -24.43 -12.33 -4.79
N LYS A 568 -23.37 -12.70 -5.53
CA LYS A 568 -23.26 -12.46 -6.98
C LYS A 568 -23.80 -13.66 -7.80
N PRO A 569 -24.26 -13.48 -9.05
CA PRO A 569 -24.92 -14.56 -9.81
C PRO A 569 -24.01 -15.74 -10.18
N ASP A 570 -22.72 -15.47 -10.40
CA ASP A 570 -21.71 -16.43 -10.83
C ASP A 570 -20.59 -16.56 -9.78
N PRO A 571 -20.85 -17.18 -8.62
CA PRO A 571 -19.83 -17.42 -7.60
C PRO A 571 -18.91 -18.59 -7.99
N TYR A 572 -17.69 -18.62 -7.43
CA TYR A 572 -16.79 -19.77 -7.52
C TYR A 572 -17.29 -20.95 -6.66
N GLU A 573 -16.99 -22.18 -7.08
CA GLU A 573 -17.23 -23.37 -6.25
C GLU A 573 -16.30 -23.36 -5.02
N PRO A 574 -16.65 -24.03 -3.90
CA PRO A 574 -15.88 -23.94 -2.66
C PRO A 574 -14.38 -24.25 -2.81
N THR A 575 -14.01 -25.28 -3.57
CA THR A 575 -12.59 -25.63 -3.83
C THR A 575 -11.86 -24.55 -4.63
N GLU A 576 -12.54 -23.88 -5.56
CA GLU A 576 -11.95 -22.76 -6.33
C GLU A 576 -11.74 -21.55 -5.42
N ALA A 577 -12.75 -21.19 -4.62
CA ALA A 577 -12.68 -20.05 -3.71
C ALA A 577 -11.60 -20.24 -2.62
N TYR A 578 -11.53 -21.40 -1.98
CA TYR A 578 -10.49 -21.69 -0.98
C TYR A 578 -9.10 -21.73 -1.62
N ALA A 579 -8.92 -22.34 -2.81
CA ALA A 579 -7.63 -22.33 -3.50
C ALA A 579 -7.17 -20.90 -3.87
N ILE A 580 -8.09 -20.02 -4.31
CA ILE A 580 -7.79 -18.60 -4.55
C ILE A 580 -7.36 -17.89 -3.25
N ALA A 581 -8.00 -18.19 -2.12
CA ALA A 581 -7.70 -17.56 -0.85
C ALA A 581 -6.40 -18.06 -0.19
N THR A 582 -6.06 -19.34 -0.30
CA THR A 582 -4.96 -19.94 0.48
C THR A 582 -3.71 -20.36 -0.30
N ASP A 583 -3.84 -20.78 -1.57
CA ASP A 583 -2.72 -21.21 -2.41
C ASP A 583 -2.30 -20.11 -3.40
N TYR A 584 -1.17 -19.47 -3.10
CA TYR A 584 -0.58 -18.45 -3.97
C TYR A 584 -0.43 -18.90 -5.44
N ALA A 585 -0.16 -20.17 -5.69
CA ALA A 585 0.01 -20.70 -7.04
C ALA A 585 -1.34 -20.77 -7.80
N ALA A 586 -2.43 -21.07 -7.10
CA ALA A 586 -3.79 -21.07 -7.65
C ALA A 586 -4.31 -19.63 -7.86
N ASN A 587 -4.03 -18.73 -6.92
CA ASN A 587 -4.34 -17.31 -7.06
C ASN A 587 -3.63 -16.67 -8.27
N ILE A 588 -2.33 -16.97 -8.47
CA ILE A 588 -1.57 -16.54 -9.65
C ILE A 588 -2.17 -17.10 -10.95
N ALA A 589 -2.55 -18.39 -10.99
CA ALA A 589 -3.19 -18.98 -12.17
C ALA A 589 -4.55 -18.33 -12.49
N ALA A 590 -5.34 -17.97 -11.47
CA ALA A 590 -6.57 -17.19 -11.64
C ALA A 590 -6.30 -15.76 -12.16
N GLY A 591 -5.29 -15.06 -11.64
CA GLY A 591 -4.88 -13.73 -12.12
C GLY A 591 -4.40 -13.74 -13.58
N VAL A 592 -3.53 -14.69 -13.96
CA VAL A 592 -3.09 -14.90 -15.35
C VAL A 592 -4.27 -15.18 -16.29
N ARG A 593 -5.27 -15.94 -15.80
CA ARG A 593 -6.51 -16.21 -16.54
C ARG A 593 -7.35 -14.95 -16.72
N ILE A 594 -7.49 -14.09 -15.71
CA ILE A 594 -8.19 -12.80 -15.80
C ILE A 594 -7.48 -11.88 -16.81
N LEU A 595 -6.17 -11.68 -16.70
CA LEU A 595 -5.39 -10.87 -17.65
C LEU A 595 -5.52 -11.37 -19.10
N SER A 596 -5.59 -12.70 -19.28
CA SER A 596 -5.84 -13.33 -20.59
C SER A 596 -7.27 -13.07 -21.12
N GLN A 597 -8.28 -12.97 -20.25
CA GLN A 597 -9.64 -12.54 -20.63
C GLN A 597 -9.63 -11.07 -21.07
N THR A 598 -9.00 -10.20 -20.28
CA THR A 598 -8.88 -8.76 -20.56
C THR A 598 -8.20 -8.49 -21.90
N TRP A 599 -7.09 -9.16 -22.19
CA TRP A 599 -6.45 -9.13 -23.51
C TRP A 599 -7.42 -9.54 -24.62
N ASN A 600 -8.10 -10.69 -24.46
CA ASN A 600 -9.04 -11.19 -25.46
C ASN A 600 -10.25 -10.26 -25.68
N GLN A 601 -10.73 -9.57 -24.65
CA GLN A 601 -11.78 -8.55 -24.76
C GLN A 601 -11.31 -7.34 -25.57
N LEU A 602 -10.12 -6.79 -25.29
CA LEU A 602 -9.55 -5.68 -26.06
C LEU A 602 -9.33 -6.04 -27.53
N LYS A 603 -8.78 -7.23 -27.80
CA LYS A 603 -8.57 -7.73 -29.16
C LYS A 603 -9.89 -7.98 -29.92
N SER A 604 -10.99 -8.31 -29.22
CA SER A 604 -12.32 -8.46 -29.86
C SER A 604 -12.96 -7.12 -30.23
N LEU A 605 -12.64 -6.05 -29.48
CA LEU A 605 -12.96 -4.65 -29.82
C LEU A 605 -12.03 -4.06 -30.89
N GLY A 606 -10.97 -4.77 -31.29
CA GLY A 606 -9.95 -4.27 -32.21
C GLY A 606 -9.01 -3.23 -31.59
N MET A 607 -8.95 -3.14 -30.25
CA MET A 607 -8.03 -2.27 -29.51
C MET A 607 -6.65 -2.92 -29.42
N ASN A 608 -5.60 -2.13 -29.66
CA ASN A 608 -4.20 -2.58 -29.67
C ASN A 608 -3.28 -1.48 -29.13
N VAL A 609 -2.18 -1.93 -28.53
CA VAL A 609 -0.99 -1.11 -28.27
C VAL A 609 0.11 -1.55 -29.23
N ASN A 610 0.68 -0.59 -29.96
CA ASN A 610 1.61 -0.78 -31.09
C ASN A 610 1.15 -1.89 -32.05
N THR A 611 1.97 -2.94 -32.24
CA THR A 611 1.63 -4.10 -33.09
C THR A 611 0.55 -5.02 -32.51
N GLY A 612 0.20 -4.86 -31.23
CA GLY A 612 -0.71 -5.76 -30.52
C GLY A 612 -0.21 -7.20 -30.44
N ASN A 613 1.10 -7.42 -30.50
CA ASN A 613 1.75 -8.73 -30.33
C ASN A 613 2.03 -8.96 -28.82
N PRO A 614 1.49 -10.03 -28.20
CA PRO A 614 1.62 -10.25 -26.76
C PRO A 614 3.04 -10.62 -26.30
N ALA A 615 3.95 -10.96 -27.22
CA ALA A 615 5.35 -11.30 -26.88
C ALA A 615 6.18 -10.12 -26.32
N TYR A 616 5.69 -8.87 -26.46
CA TYR A 616 6.38 -7.67 -25.99
C TYR A 616 5.63 -7.03 -24.82
N VAL A 617 6.36 -6.71 -23.74
CA VAL A 617 5.86 -6.12 -22.50
C VAL A 617 5.06 -4.85 -22.77
N GLU A 618 5.60 -3.93 -23.57
CA GLU A 618 5.03 -2.61 -23.82
C GLU A 618 3.60 -2.68 -24.42
N ASN A 619 3.27 -3.77 -25.12
CA ASN A 619 1.97 -3.97 -25.76
C ASN A 619 0.84 -4.32 -24.77
N TRP A 620 1.15 -4.58 -23.49
CA TRP A 620 0.17 -4.94 -22.46
C TRP A 620 -0.51 -3.75 -21.78
N SER A 621 -0.08 -2.50 -22.02
CA SER A 621 -0.59 -1.30 -21.31
C SER A 621 -2.13 -1.22 -21.23
N MET A 622 -2.87 -1.40 -22.32
CA MET A 622 -4.35 -1.41 -22.30
C MET A 622 -4.94 -2.58 -21.50
N ALA A 623 -4.29 -3.75 -21.50
CA ALA A 623 -4.73 -4.92 -20.75
C ALA A 623 -4.46 -4.78 -19.25
N LEU A 624 -3.50 -3.94 -18.84
CA LEU A 624 -3.25 -3.61 -17.44
C LEU A 624 -4.30 -2.61 -16.91
N TRP A 625 -4.58 -1.55 -17.67
CA TRP A 625 -5.72 -0.65 -17.43
C TRP A 625 -7.03 -1.44 -17.29
N GLY A 626 -7.30 -2.35 -18.24
CA GLY A 626 -8.46 -3.23 -18.22
C GLY A 626 -8.45 -4.33 -17.14
N TYR A 627 -7.30 -4.66 -16.54
CA TYR A 627 -7.22 -5.57 -15.39
C TYR A 627 -7.77 -4.87 -14.15
N ASN A 628 -7.42 -3.60 -13.97
CA ASN A 628 -7.79 -2.80 -12.81
C ASN A 628 -9.23 -2.25 -12.84
N SER A 629 -9.66 -1.67 -13.97
CA SER A 629 -11.00 -1.05 -14.10
C SER A 629 -11.98 -1.82 -14.99
N GLY A 630 -11.57 -2.98 -15.55
CA GLY A 630 -12.36 -3.75 -16.50
C GLY A 630 -12.33 -3.24 -17.94
N VAL A 631 -12.83 -4.06 -18.87
CA VAL A 631 -13.04 -3.72 -20.29
C VAL A 631 -14.52 -3.83 -20.60
N TYR A 632 -15.12 -2.72 -21.03
CA TYR A 632 -16.55 -2.61 -21.23
C TYR A 632 -16.92 -2.97 -22.67
N THR A 633 -17.49 -4.15 -22.87
CA THR A 633 -17.76 -4.73 -24.21
C THR A 633 -19.18 -4.54 -24.72
N ASP A 634 -20.15 -4.18 -23.85
CA ASP A 634 -21.56 -3.99 -24.21
C ASP A 634 -22.01 -2.54 -23.94
N SER A 635 -22.19 -1.76 -25.01
CA SER A 635 -22.65 -0.37 -24.91
C SER A 635 -24.06 -0.19 -24.37
N SER A 636 -24.92 -1.21 -24.43
CA SER A 636 -26.29 -1.12 -23.91
C SER A 636 -26.34 -1.09 -22.38
N GLN A 637 -25.38 -1.72 -21.71
CA GLN A 637 -25.21 -1.70 -20.25
C GLN A 637 -24.44 -0.46 -19.78
N ASN A 638 -23.70 0.18 -20.68
CA ASN A 638 -22.66 1.16 -20.38
C ASN A 638 -22.96 2.57 -20.94
N GLY A 639 -24.23 2.96 -20.98
CA GLY A 639 -24.66 4.30 -21.37
C GLY A 639 -24.37 4.70 -22.83
N GLY A 640 -24.04 3.73 -23.70
CA GLY A 640 -23.59 3.95 -25.08
C GLY A 640 -22.08 3.82 -25.28
N HIS A 641 -21.28 3.68 -24.22
CA HIS A 641 -19.81 3.63 -24.30
C HIS A 641 -19.26 2.19 -24.40
N THR A 642 -18.02 2.04 -24.85
CA THR A 642 -17.32 0.76 -25.05
C THR A 642 -15.82 1.01 -24.89
N GLY A 643 -15.03 -0.02 -24.55
CA GLY A 643 -13.58 0.10 -24.37
C GLY A 643 -13.16 0.28 -22.91
N LEU A 644 -12.36 1.31 -22.63
CA LEU A 644 -11.67 1.51 -21.35
C LEU A 644 -12.08 2.80 -20.64
N GLY A 645 -12.33 2.72 -19.33
CA GLY A 645 -12.81 3.82 -18.48
C GLY A 645 -11.79 4.94 -18.24
N TRP A 646 -12.25 6.20 -18.15
CA TRP A 646 -11.41 7.41 -17.99
C TRP A 646 -10.56 7.48 -16.74
N PHE A 647 -10.87 6.73 -15.66
CA PHE A 647 -10.10 6.82 -14.42
C PHE A 647 -8.59 6.61 -14.65
N ASN A 648 -8.21 5.47 -15.24
CA ASN A 648 -6.82 5.14 -15.55
C ASN A 648 -6.31 5.77 -16.86
N ASN A 649 -7.04 6.66 -17.53
CA ASN A 649 -6.53 7.29 -18.76
C ASN A 649 -5.31 8.19 -18.42
N PRO A 650 -4.15 8.03 -19.08
CA PRO A 650 -2.97 8.88 -18.87
C PRO A 650 -3.22 10.40 -18.98
N ALA A 651 -4.29 10.83 -19.66
CA ALA A 651 -4.72 12.22 -19.82
C ALA A 651 -5.66 12.76 -18.72
N ASN A 652 -6.08 11.91 -17.77
CA ASN A 652 -6.89 12.27 -16.62
C ASN A 652 -6.12 13.28 -15.73
N PRO A 653 -6.70 14.44 -15.36
CA PRO A 653 -5.98 15.49 -14.63
C PRO A 653 -5.67 15.13 -13.17
N ASN A 654 -6.14 13.97 -12.67
CA ASN A 654 -5.70 13.38 -11.41
C ASN A 654 -4.20 13.06 -11.40
N TYR A 655 -3.60 12.83 -12.57
CA TYR A 655 -2.18 12.53 -12.74
C TYR A 655 -1.42 13.77 -13.25
N PRO A 656 -0.23 14.12 -12.73
CA PRO A 656 0.58 15.22 -13.26
C PRO A 656 0.92 14.97 -14.73
N SER A 657 0.75 15.98 -15.57
CA SER A 657 1.01 15.88 -17.02
C SER A 657 2.50 15.85 -17.37
N ASP A 658 3.37 16.24 -16.43
CA ASP A 658 4.84 16.28 -16.56
C ASP A 658 5.56 15.10 -15.88
N ARG A 659 4.83 14.11 -15.37
CA ARG A 659 5.40 12.96 -14.66
C ARG A 659 6.40 12.19 -15.55
N ALA A 660 7.53 11.80 -14.95
CA ALA A 660 8.39 10.75 -15.52
C ALA A 660 7.70 9.38 -15.38
N PRO A 661 8.14 8.33 -16.09
CA PRO A 661 7.66 6.97 -15.82
C PRO A 661 7.97 6.53 -14.39
N PHE A 662 7.01 5.86 -13.75
CA PHE A 662 7.07 5.42 -12.35
C PHE A 662 8.36 4.63 -12.06
N LEU A 663 9.02 4.94 -10.94
CA LEU A 663 10.25 4.30 -10.42
C LEU A 663 11.50 4.44 -11.31
N ARG A 664 11.39 5.04 -12.50
CA ARG A 664 12.47 5.11 -13.50
C ARG A 664 13.67 5.96 -13.08
N ASP A 665 13.43 6.96 -12.23
CA ASP A 665 14.43 7.89 -11.70
C ASP A 665 14.68 7.73 -10.18
N SER A 666 13.69 7.28 -9.38
CA SER A 666 13.86 6.96 -7.95
C SER A 666 12.72 6.08 -7.40
N TYR A 667 12.99 5.28 -6.34
CA TYR A 667 11.94 4.62 -5.54
C TYR A 667 11.06 5.62 -4.75
N ASP A 668 11.46 6.89 -4.63
CA ASP A 668 10.65 7.92 -3.95
C ASP A 668 9.25 8.10 -4.57
N ASP A 669 9.08 7.71 -5.83
CA ASP A 669 7.77 7.68 -6.51
C ASP A 669 6.75 6.79 -5.77
N ALA A 670 7.21 5.72 -5.10
CA ALA A 670 6.37 4.82 -4.28
C ALA A 670 5.81 5.48 -3.01
N ALA A 671 6.27 6.67 -2.63
CA ALA A 671 5.64 7.49 -1.58
C ALA A 671 4.46 8.35 -2.09
N HIS A 672 4.30 8.44 -3.41
CA HIS A 672 3.22 9.19 -4.07
C HIS A 672 2.63 8.44 -5.30
N PRO A 673 2.30 7.14 -5.22
CA PRO A 673 1.91 6.33 -6.39
C PRO A 673 0.61 6.80 -7.05
N ALA A 674 -0.22 7.55 -6.33
CA ALA A 674 -1.40 8.23 -6.86
C ALA A 674 -1.12 9.24 -8.00
N ASN A 675 0.14 9.60 -8.25
CA ASN A 675 0.55 10.41 -9.40
C ASN A 675 0.48 9.66 -10.75
N TRP A 676 0.34 8.33 -10.77
CA TRP A 676 0.36 7.51 -11.99
C TRP A 676 -0.93 6.68 -12.18
N PRO A 677 -1.43 6.51 -13.42
CA PRO A 677 -2.45 5.52 -13.73
C PRO A 677 -1.92 4.10 -13.52
N TYR A 678 -2.83 3.14 -13.34
CA TYR A 678 -2.49 1.78 -12.96
C TYR A 678 -1.44 1.13 -13.88
N GLU A 679 -1.63 1.19 -15.20
CA GLU A 679 -0.72 0.57 -16.16
C GLU A 679 0.68 1.20 -16.20
N GLU A 680 0.81 2.50 -15.92
CA GLU A 680 2.11 3.13 -15.75
C GLU A 680 2.80 2.68 -14.45
N LYS A 681 2.05 2.43 -13.37
CA LYS A 681 2.60 1.82 -12.15
C LYS A 681 3.12 0.41 -12.40
N ILE A 682 2.37 -0.43 -13.11
CA ILE A 682 2.81 -1.79 -13.47
C ILE A 682 4.09 -1.73 -14.31
N MET A 683 4.13 -0.88 -15.34
CA MET A 683 5.33 -0.73 -16.19
C MET A 683 6.56 -0.26 -15.40
N GLY A 684 6.38 0.58 -14.37
CA GLY A 684 7.43 0.96 -13.44
C GLY A 684 7.99 -0.24 -12.67
N TRP A 685 7.14 -1.08 -12.09
CA TRP A 685 7.57 -2.32 -11.41
C TRP A 685 8.24 -3.33 -12.34
N VAL A 686 7.79 -3.43 -13.60
CA VAL A 686 8.43 -4.30 -14.61
C VAL A 686 9.85 -3.81 -14.96
N GLU A 687 10.10 -2.50 -14.96
CA GLU A 687 11.45 -1.93 -15.14
C GLU A 687 12.30 -1.95 -13.86
N THR A 688 11.65 -1.81 -12.69
CA THR A 688 12.28 -1.63 -11.38
C THR A 688 11.59 -2.52 -10.34
N PRO A 689 12.01 -3.80 -10.17
CA PRO A 689 11.38 -4.74 -9.26
C PRO A 689 11.41 -4.31 -7.80
N GLN A 690 10.43 -4.75 -7.02
CA GLN A 690 10.43 -4.56 -5.56
C GLN A 690 11.68 -5.14 -4.90
N LEU A 691 12.11 -4.54 -3.79
CA LEU A 691 13.24 -5.03 -3.01
C LEU A 691 12.77 -5.87 -1.82
N THR A 692 13.37 -7.05 -1.70
CA THR A 692 13.25 -7.92 -0.53
C THR A 692 14.02 -7.36 0.68
N TYR A 693 13.71 -7.82 1.90
CA TYR A 693 14.25 -7.38 3.20
C TYR A 693 15.79 -7.34 3.33
N ASN A 694 16.51 -7.92 2.37
CA ASN A 694 17.97 -7.91 2.27
C ASN A 694 18.48 -7.07 1.08
N ALA A 695 17.68 -6.09 0.64
CA ALA A 695 17.91 -5.15 -0.45
C ALA A 695 18.24 -5.79 -1.82
N LYS A 696 17.54 -6.88 -2.17
CA LYS A 696 17.65 -7.55 -3.49
C LYS A 696 16.33 -7.50 -4.26
N PRO A 697 16.34 -7.35 -5.59
CA PRO A 697 15.17 -7.54 -6.44
C PRO A 697 14.41 -8.83 -6.11
N SER A 698 13.08 -8.75 -6.02
CA SER A 698 12.20 -9.88 -5.71
C SER A 698 12.02 -10.84 -6.89
N TYR A 699 12.25 -10.37 -8.12
CA TYR A 699 12.17 -11.10 -9.39
C TYR A 699 13.12 -10.51 -10.45
N ALA A 700 13.28 -11.22 -11.57
CA ALA A 700 14.14 -10.86 -12.68
C ALA A 700 13.49 -9.89 -13.69
N LEU A 701 14.31 -8.96 -14.15
CA LEU A 701 14.02 -8.00 -15.22
C LEU A 701 13.72 -8.70 -16.57
N PRO A 702 12.92 -8.06 -17.46
CA PRO A 702 12.68 -8.57 -18.81
C PRO A 702 13.95 -8.51 -19.67
N LEU A 703 13.92 -9.19 -20.82
CA LEU A 703 14.93 -9.00 -21.86
C LEU A 703 14.65 -7.69 -22.59
N PHE A 704 15.25 -6.60 -22.12
CA PHE A 704 15.17 -5.27 -22.72
C PHE A 704 15.66 -5.23 -24.18
N PRO A 705 15.15 -4.30 -25.02
CA PRO A 705 15.54 -4.18 -26.42
C PRO A 705 17.04 -3.94 -26.59
N THR A 706 17.60 -4.55 -27.63
CA THR A 706 19.06 -4.63 -27.86
C THR A 706 19.60 -3.66 -28.91
N GLY A 707 18.77 -2.69 -29.35
CA GLY A 707 19.12 -1.74 -30.40
C GLY A 707 18.18 -0.53 -30.46
N GLY A 708 17.96 -0.03 -31.68
CA GLY A 708 17.00 1.04 -31.95
C GLY A 708 17.35 2.40 -31.33
N THR A 709 16.31 3.18 -31.03
CA THR A 709 16.38 4.45 -30.28
C THR A 709 15.98 4.28 -28.81
N SER A 710 15.67 3.06 -28.38
CA SER A 710 15.24 2.74 -27.02
C SER A 710 16.35 2.98 -25.99
N PRO A 711 16.05 3.41 -24.75
CA PRO A 711 17.08 3.57 -23.73
C PRO A 711 17.59 2.19 -23.27
N ALA A 712 18.91 2.01 -23.27
CA ALA A 712 19.51 0.73 -22.90
C ALA A 712 19.15 0.32 -21.45
N GLY A 713 18.59 -0.88 -21.29
CA GLY A 713 18.17 -1.41 -19.99
C GLY A 713 16.88 -0.78 -19.43
N LYS A 714 16.00 -0.25 -20.29
CA LYS A 714 14.70 0.31 -19.92
C LYS A 714 13.62 -0.10 -20.94
N LEU A 715 12.36 -0.10 -20.51
CA LEU A 715 11.19 -0.33 -21.35
C LEU A 715 10.98 0.83 -22.35
N ASN A 716 10.47 0.54 -23.53
CA ASN A 716 10.15 1.57 -24.54
C ASN A 716 8.78 2.21 -24.27
N LEU A 717 8.65 2.91 -23.14
CA LEU A 717 7.39 3.48 -22.65
C LEU A 717 6.99 4.79 -23.35
N ASN A 718 5.68 4.95 -23.54
CA ASN A 718 5.09 6.14 -24.13
C ASN A 718 5.12 7.33 -23.14
N LEU A 719 5.82 8.41 -23.51
CA LEU A 719 5.88 9.64 -22.70
C LEU A 719 4.82 10.68 -23.10
N ASN A 720 3.98 10.40 -24.11
CA ASN A 720 2.87 11.27 -24.50
C ASN A 720 1.60 10.90 -23.73
N TYR A 721 1.34 11.60 -22.62
CA TYR A 721 0.12 11.41 -21.83
C TYR A 721 -1.19 11.61 -22.64
N ARG A 722 -1.15 12.26 -23.81
CA ARG A 722 -2.30 12.40 -24.73
C ARG A 722 -2.43 11.28 -25.76
N ALA A 723 -1.65 10.19 -25.68
CA ALA A 723 -1.71 9.13 -26.69
C ALA A 723 -3.06 8.37 -26.71
N TYR A 724 -3.76 8.34 -25.57
CA TYR A 724 -5.11 7.78 -25.41
C TYR A 724 -6.19 8.87 -25.50
N CYS A 725 -6.02 9.80 -26.44
CA CYS A 725 -6.94 10.88 -26.78
C CYS A 725 -7.09 10.95 -28.30
N ASP A 726 -8.29 10.65 -28.79
CA ASP A 726 -8.69 10.79 -30.19
C ASP A 726 -10.22 10.99 -30.28
N SER A 727 -10.80 10.90 -31.48
CA SER A 727 -12.23 11.05 -31.67
C SER A 727 -13.09 9.95 -31.02
N SER A 728 -12.51 8.87 -30.47
CA SER A 728 -13.25 7.80 -29.78
C SER A 728 -13.71 8.22 -28.37
N ASN A 729 -12.86 8.97 -27.63
CA ASN A 729 -13.21 9.54 -26.33
C ASN A 729 -13.66 11.00 -26.41
N ASN A 730 -14.21 11.41 -27.56
CA ASN A 730 -14.56 12.79 -27.90
C ASN A 730 -13.40 13.80 -27.82
N CYS A 731 -12.14 13.36 -27.69
CA CYS A 731 -10.98 14.25 -27.60
C CYS A 731 -10.68 14.94 -28.94
N ASP A 732 -10.19 16.18 -28.90
CA ASP A 732 -9.52 16.81 -30.04
C ASP A 732 -7.99 16.64 -29.91
N PRO A 733 -7.36 15.70 -30.65
CA PRO A 733 -5.90 15.54 -30.63
C PRO A 733 -5.18 16.73 -31.29
N GLY A 734 -5.83 17.44 -32.21
CA GLY A 734 -5.26 18.53 -33.03
C GLY A 734 -5.49 19.94 -32.50
N ALA A 735 -6.30 20.11 -31.44
CA ALA A 735 -6.49 21.39 -30.77
C ALA A 735 -5.16 22.00 -30.26
N SER A 736 -5.14 23.33 -30.14
CA SER A 736 -4.05 24.05 -29.46
C SER A 736 -3.87 23.50 -28.05
N SER A 737 -2.61 23.34 -27.64
CA SER A 737 -2.10 22.27 -26.75
C SER A 737 -2.68 22.15 -25.33
N GLY A 738 -3.59 23.03 -24.91
CA GLY A 738 -4.19 23.05 -23.58
C GLY A 738 -5.72 23.05 -23.49
N SER A 739 -6.46 22.80 -24.58
CA SER A 739 -7.87 22.39 -24.45
C SER A 739 -7.95 21.06 -23.67
N ASP A 740 -9.08 20.80 -23.00
CA ASP A 740 -9.21 19.53 -22.26
C ASP A 740 -9.15 18.32 -23.21
N PRO A 741 -8.37 17.27 -22.88
CA PRO A 741 -8.49 15.98 -23.53
C PRO A 741 -9.83 15.26 -23.24
N CYS A 742 -10.63 15.74 -22.29
CA CYS A 742 -12.04 15.37 -22.13
C CYS A 742 -12.93 16.62 -22.37
N PRO A 743 -13.17 17.04 -23.63
CA PRO A 743 -13.69 18.38 -23.94
C PRO A 743 -15.20 18.54 -23.73
N ALA A 744 -15.93 17.45 -23.52
CA ALA A 744 -17.27 17.51 -22.95
C ALA A 744 -17.13 17.49 -21.42
N GLU A 745 -17.26 18.66 -20.80
CA GLU A 745 -17.02 18.98 -19.37
C GLU A 745 -17.93 18.21 -18.37
N ASN A 746 -18.63 17.16 -18.80
CA ASN A 746 -19.39 16.25 -17.98
C ASN A 746 -19.46 14.82 -18.54
N GLU A 747 -18.55 14.39 -19.43
CA GLU A 747 -18.59 13.03 -20.02
C GLU A 747 -17.62 12.06 -19.38
N THR A 748 -17.91 10.77 -19.58
CA THR A 748 -17.11 9.67 -19.04
C THR A 748 -15.82 9.45 -19.83
N CYS A 749 -15.68 10.02 -21.03
CA CYS A 749 -14.42 10.06 -21.82
C CYS A 749 -13.66 8.72 -21.95
N TRP A 750 -14.41 7.63 -22.14
CA TRP A 750 -13.87 6.29 -22.36
C TRP A 750 -13.12 6.15 -23.68
N PHE A 751 -11.94 5.52 -23.64
CA PHE A 751 -11.10 5.32 -24.80
C PHE A 751 -11.47 4.04 -25.56
N HIS A 752 -11.63 4.14 -26.88
CA HIS A 752 -12.01 3.03 -27.76
C HIS A 752 -11.30 3.11 -29.12
N GLY A 753 -9.98 2.94 -29.09
CA GLY A 753 -9.11 2.97 -30.27
C GLY A 753 -7.90 2.04 -30.16
N SER A 754 -6.90 2.26 -31.03
CA SER A 754 -5.57 1.65 -30.93
C SER A 754 -4.52 2.76 -30.88
N VAL A 755 -3.43 2.54 -30.14
CA VAL A 755 -2.37 3.53 -29.90
C VAL A 755 -1.03 2.92 -30.32
N ASP A 756 -0.21 3.65 -31.07
CA ASP A 756 1.09 3.20 -31.57
C ASP A 756 2.15 4.29 -31.36
N TRP A 757 3.29 3.91 -30.81
CA TRP A 757 4.48 4.74 -30.66
C TRP A 757 5.77 4.04 -31.15
N GLY A 758 5.65 2.91 -31.85
CA GLY A 758 6.79 2.19 -32.41
C GLY A 758 7.60 1.38 -31.39
N ALA A 759 6.97 0.86 -30.34
CA ALA A 759 7.54 -0.17 -29.47
C ALA A 759 6.99 -1.56 -29.81
N GLY A 760 7.69 -2.63 -29.43
CA GLY A 760 7.16 -3.99 -29.55
C GLY A 760 6.81 -4.39 -30.99
N SER A 761 7.64 -4.00 -31.95
CA SER A 761 7.63 -4.50 -33.32
C SER A 761 8.67 -5.62 -33.50
N ASP A 762 9.89 -5.43 -32.99
CA ASP A 762 10.90 -6.49 -32.84
C ASP A 762 11.77 -6.32 -31.57
N SER A 763 12.72 -7.24 -31.33
CA SER A 763 13.60 -7.22 -30.16
C SER A 763 14.68 -6.10 -30.17
N THR A 764 14.61 -5.17 -31.12
CA THR A 764 15.36 -3.91 -31.11
C THR A 764 14.54 -2.72 -30.60
N ASP A 765 13.21 -2.83 -30.51
CA ASP A 765 12.32 -1.74 -30.04
C ASP A 765 11.31 -2.14 -28.93
N GLY A 766 11.16 -3.43 -28.62
CA GLY A 766 10.35 -3.91 -27.48
C GLY A 766 11.07 -4.90 -26.57
N SER A 767 10.57 -5.00 -25.33
CA SER A 767 11.12 -5.86 -24.27
C SER A 767 10.37 -7.20 -24.23
N THR A 768 11.07 -8.32 -24.12
CA THR A 768 10.44 -9.67 -24.09
C THR A 768 10.58 -10.36 -22.73
N GLU A 769 9.81 -11.43 -22.56
CA GLU A 769 9.90 -12.34 -21.40
C GLU A 769 11.33 -12.81 -21.08
N ASN A 770 11.60 -12.98 -19.79
CA ASN A 770 12.80 -13.60 -19.25
C ASN A 770 12.42 -14.64 -18.17
N LEU A 771 12.29 -15.92 -18.55
CA LEU A 771 12.00 -16.99 -17.58
C LEU A 771 13.26 -17.33 -16.76
N VAL A 772 13.13 -17.36 -15.43
CA VAL A 772 14.18 -17.78 -14.50
C VAL A 772 14.09 -19.29 -14.24
N TYR A 773 12.86 -19.83 -14.21
CA TYR A 773 12.56 -21.22 -13.97
C TYR A 773 12.22 -21.97 -15.27
N SER A 774 12.87 -23.10 -15.49
CA SER A 774 12.55 -23.97 -16.62
C SER A 774 11.12 -24.50 -16.52
N LEU A 775 10.36 -24.43 -17.61
CA LEU A 775 8.98 -24.94 -17.68
C LEU A 775 8.90 -26.43 -17.30
N GLY A 776 7.89 -26.77 -16.50
CA GLY A 776 7.74 -28.10 -15.90
C GLY A 776 8.68 -28.38 -14.73
N SER A 777 9.31 -27.35 -14.14
CA SER A 777 10.11 -27.52 -12.90
C SER A 777 9.22 -27.66 -11.68
N GLY A 778 9.69 -28.43 -10.69
CA GLY A 778 9.03 -28.53 -9.38
C GLY A 778 9.14 -27.24 -8.57
N GLU A 779 8.19 -27.05 -7.67
CA GLU A 779 8.10 -25.91 -6.75
C GLU A 779 9.43 -25.73 -5.97
N PRO A 780 10.04 -24.53 -5.97
CA PRO A 780 11.31 -24.29 -5.31
C PRO A 780 11.13 -24.21 -3.80
N ALA A 781 12.23 -24.43 -3.05
CA ALA A 781 12.20 -24.36 -1.60
C ALA A 781 11.73 -22.98 -1.08
N LEU A 782 10.88 -23.02 -0.05
CA LEU A 782 10.39 -21.86 0.69
C LEU A 782 11.55 -21.23 1.49
N ASN A 783 11.92 -20.00 1.13
CA ASN A 783 12.91 -19.23 1.86
C ASN A 783 12.23 -18.56 3.08
N ARG A 784 12.12 -19.33 4.16
CA ARG A 784 11.51 -18.91 5.42
C ARG A 784 12.25 -17.74 6.06
N GLN A 785 11.52 -16.82 6.71
CA GLN A 785 12.08 -15.76 7.55
C GLN A 785 12.30 -16.22 9.01
N TYR A 786 11.38 -17.01 9.55
CA TYR A 786 11.47 -17.68 10.85
C TYR A 786 11.52 -19.20 10.65
N ASP A 787 12.26 -19.89 11.51
CA ASP A 787 12.24 -21.35 11.52
C ASP A 787 10.85 -21.85 11.96
N ALA A 788 10.37 -22.97 11.42
CA ALA A 788 9.12 -23.56 11.87
C ALA A 788 9.24 -24.08 13.31
N GLY A 789 8.21 -23.86 14.11
CA GLY A 789 8.18 -24.23 15.52
C GLY A 789 8.32 -25.75 15.75
N PRO A 790 8.85 -26.18 16.92
CA PRO A 790 9.00 -27.59 17.25
C PRO A 790 7.65 -28.20 17.70
N CYS A 791 6.87 -28.67 16.72
CA CYS A 791 5.56 -29.36 16.76
C CYS A 791 5.36 -30.52 17.78
N ASN A 792 6.29 -30.79 18.68
CA ASN A 792 6.33 -31.99 19.52
C ASN A 792 7.21 -31.76 20.78
N ASN A 793 7.07 -30.59 21.41
CA ASN A 793 7.86 -30.18 22.59
C ASN A 793 7.03 -29.92 23.85
N ALA A 794 5.71 -30.17 23.84
CA ALA A 794 4.83 -29.90 24.96
C ALA A 794 5.30 -30.60 26.26
N PRO A 795 5.36 -29.87 27.40
CA PRO A 795 5.54 -30.48 28.71
C PRO A 795 4.48 -31.57 28.95
N ALA A 796 4.83 -32.64 29.65
CA ALA A 796 3.87 -33.71 29.97
C ALA A 796 2.82 -33.19 30.97
N GLY A 797 1.54 -33.22 30.59
CA GLY A 797 0.43 -32.74 31.41
C GLY A 797 -0.88 -32.71 30.62
N LEU A 798 -1.91 -32.09 31.20
CA LEU A 798 -3.16 -31.83 30.47
C LEU A 798 -2.90 -30.68 29.50
N LEU A 799 -2.68 -30.98 28.22
CA LEU A 799 -2.53 -29.99 27.16
C LEU A 799 -3.89 -29.40 26.78
N VAL A 800 -3.93 -28.11 26.50
CA VAL A 800 -5.06 -27.41 25.91
C VAL A 800 -4.50 -26.52 24.79
N ASP A 801 -4.55 -27.05 23.57
CA ASP A 801 -4.12 -26.33 22.37
C ASP A 801 -5.22 -25.39 21.82
N ASP A 802 -4.84 -24.43 20.98
CA ASP A 802 -5.74 -23.46 20.36
C ASP A 802 -6.41 -23.99 19.07
N LEU A 803 -5.79 -24.96 18.38
CA LEU A 803 -6.40 -25.76 17.33
C LEU A 803 -7.27 -26.89 17.92
N PRO A 804 -8.47 -27.16 17.37
CA PRO A 804 -9.26 -28.34 17.72
C PRO A 804 -8.72 -29.66 17.11
N ASP A 805 -7.99 -29.56 16.00
CA ASP A 805 -7.30 -30.66 15.33
C ASP A 805 -5.93 -30.13 14.84
N PRO A 806 -4.80 -30.66 15.35
CA PRO A 806 -3.48 -30.15 15.00
C PRO A 806 -3.10 -30.44 13.54
N ASP A 807 -3.72 -31.40 12.84
CA ASP A 807 -3.44 -31.67 11.42
C ASP A 807 -3.92 -30.54 10.47
N ASP A 808 -4.66 -29.53 10.97
CA ASP A 808 -5.11 -28.36 10.19
C ASP A 808 -4.08 -27.22 10.09
N ASN A 809 -2.89 -27.37 10.70
CA ASN A 809 -1.85 -26.35 10.68
C ASN A 809 -1.21 -26.13 9.28
N THR A 810 -0.63 -24.96 9.07
CA THR A 810 0.05 -24.60 7.80
C THR A 810 1.52 -25.04 7.71
N GLN A 811 2.11 -25.48 8.82
CA GLN A 811 3.54 -25.79 8.91
C GLN A 811 3.89 -27.26 8.59
N GLY A 812 2.89 -28.13 8.49
CA GLY A 812 3.10 -29.58 8.39
C GLY A 812 3.53 -30.20 9.72
N CYS A 813 3.17 -29.56 10.84
CA CYS A 813 3.24 -30.16 12.16
C CYS A 813 2.28 -31.37 12.27
N THR A 814 2.57 -32.28 13.20
CA THR A 814 1.77 -33.47 13.49
C THR A 814 1.95 -33.80 14.98
N GLU A 815 0.91 -33.57 15.78
CA GLU A 815 0.99 -33.70 17.24
C GLU A 815 1.21 -35.16 17.71
N SER A 816 1.80 -35.35 18.90
CA SER A 816 1.95 -36.66 19.56
C SER A 816 1.13 -36.86 20.84
N GLN A 817 0.45 -35.84 21.36
CA GLN A 817 -0.35 -35.90 22.60
C GLN A 817 -1.68 -35.16 22.38
N PRO A 818 -2.86 -35.82 22.37
CA PRO A 818 -4.11 -35.12 22.06
C PRO A 818 -4.45 -34.05 23.09
N SER A 819 -5.00 -32.91 22.64
CA SER A 819 -5.56 -31.86 23.50
C SER A 819 -6.55 -32.43 24.53
N GLU A 820 -6.19 -32.37 25.82
CA GLU A 820 -6.94 -32.87 26.97
C GLU A 820 -7.80 -31.76 27.63
N GLY A 821 -8.44 -30.91 26.82
CA GLY A 821 -9.30 -29.85 27.31
C GLY A 821 -10.11 -29.13 26.24
N LYS A 822 -10.35 -27.83 26.45
CA LYS A 822 -10.96 -26.93 25.48
C LYS A 822 -10.34 -25.53 25.56
N PHE A 823 -9.88 -25.03 24.42
CA PHE A 823 -9.65 -23.60 24.19
C PHE A 823 -10.93 -22.88 23.75
N ASN A 824 -11.03 -21.59 24.07
CA ASN A 824 -12.17 -20.75 23.67
C ASN A 824 -11.76 -19.28 23.58
N LEU A 825 -11.88 -18.67 22.40
CA LEU A 825 -11.93 -17.21 22.26
C LEU A 825 -13.36 -16.70 22.51
N GLN A 826 -13.49 -15.67 23.35
CA GLN A 826 -14.69 -14.84 23.46
C GLN A 826 -14.40 -13.49 22.79
N LEU A 827 -15.30 -13.07 21.89
CA LEU A 827 -15.16 -11.83 21.11
C LEU A 827 -16.18 -10.80 21.63
N GLY A 828 -15.67 -9.72 22.21
CA GLY A 828 -16.41 -8.74 22.99
C GLY A 828 -16.97 -9.29 24.32
N ASP A 829 -17.60 -8.41 25.10
CA ASP A 829 -18.28 -8.77 26.37
C ASP A 829 -19.78 -9.10 26.20
N ASN A 830 -20.21 -9.35 24.96
CA ASN A 830 -21.60 -9.62 24.56
C ASN A 830 -22.63 -8.59 25.07
N PHE A 831 -22.20 -7.32 25.19
CA PHE A 831 -23.10 -6.20 25.48
C PHE A 831 -23.78 -5.73 24.20
N THR A 832 -25.09 -5.48 24.29
CA THR A 832 -25.89 -4.92 23.20
C THR A 832 -26.81 -3.79 23.64
N TYR A 833 -27.06 -2.84 22.73
CA TYR A 833 -27.89 -1.66 22.98
C TYR A 833 -28.73 -1.28 21.75
N ASP A 834 -29.91 -0.68 21.99
CA ASP A 834 -30.88 -0.18 21.01
C ASP A 834 -30.68 1.33 20.79
N ARG A 835 -30.26 1.74 19.58
CA ARG A 835 -30.07 3.15 19.24
C ARG A 835 -31.41 3.85 19.03
N GLY A 836 -31.42 5.18 19.13
CA GLY A 836 -32.59 6.02 18.87
C GLY A 836 -33.16 5.98 17.44
N ASP A 837 -32.55 5.23 16.52
CA ASP A 837 -33.03 4.95 15.17
C ASP A 837 -33.60 3.52 14.99
N GLY A 838 -33.56 2.67 16.03
CA GLY A 838 -34.00 1.28 16.01
C GLY A 838 -32.97 0.27 15.49
N THR A 839 -31.69 0.66 15.41
CA THR A 839 -30.56 -0.24 15.10
C THR A 839 -29.79 -0.65 16.36
N TRP A 840 -29.17 -1.82 16.34
CA TRP A 840 -28.44 -2.34 17.50
C TRP A 840 -26.93 -2.04 17.42
N ARG A 841 -26.30 -1.86 18.58
CA ARG A 841 -24.85 -2.06 18.79
C ARG A 841 -24.60 -3.43 19.41
N ALA A 842 -23.53 -4.10 19.01
CA ALA A 842 -22.92 -5.22 19.71
C ALA A 842 -21.39 -5.10 19.73
N THR A 843 -20.72 -5.60 20.77
CA THR A 843 -19.25 -5.66 20.83
C THR A 843 -18.68 -6.77 19.94
N GLY A 844 -19.42 -7.87 19.78
CA GLY A 844 -18.96 -9.08 19.09
C GLY A 844 -18.79 -8.97 17.57
N ASP A 845 -19.30 -7.90 16.94
CA ASP A 845 -19.13 -7.63 15.51
C ASP A 845 -17.85 -6.83 15.20
N ILE A 846 -17.24 -6.18 16.20
CA ILE A 846 -16.07 -5.30 16.05
C ILE A 846 -14.77 -6.05 16.41
N ALA A 847 -14.72 -6.76 17.53
CA ALA A 847 -13.59 -7.59 17.93
C ALA A 847 -13.06 -8.58 16.85
N PRO A 848 -13.87 -9.17 15.94
CA PRO A 848 -13.37 -9.99 14.85
C PRO A 848 -12.52 -9.24 13.83
N ILE A 849 -12.57 -7.90 13.77
CA ILE A 849 -11.84 -7.11 12.78
C ILE A 849 -10.35 -6.98 13.18
N ASP A 850 -10.04 -6.92 14.49
CA ASP A 850 -8.65 -7.02 14.98
C ASP A 850 -8.28 -8.39 15.59
N LEU A 851 -9.11 -9.41 15.37
CA LEU A 851 -8.66 -10.79 15.56
C LEU A 851 -7.94 -11.27 14.30
N HIS A 852 -6.72 -11.79 14.47
CA HIS A 852 -5.88 -12.33 13.41
C HIS A 852 -5.36 -13.73 13.79
N GLN A 853 -5.03 -14.53 12.78
CA GLN A 853 -4.36 -15.84 12.95
C GLN A 853 -3.00 -15.83 12.25
N LEU A 854 -2.03 -16.57 12.80
CA LEU A 854 -0.65 -16.63 12.35
C LEU A 854 -0.12 -18.06 12.41
N GLY A 855 0.63 -18.49 11.40
CA GLY A 855 1.25 -19.82 11.35
C GLY A 855 2.53 -19.93 12.18
N ALA A 856 2.52 -19.48 13.43
CA ALA A 856 3.62 -19.57 14.39
C ALA A 856 3.09 -20.16 15.71
N GLY A 857 3.92 -20.39 16.73
CA GLY A 857 3.43 -20.94 18.01
C GLY A 857 3.49 -22.46 18.09
N TYR A 858 2.75 -23.05 19.03
CA TYR A 858 2.67 -24.50 19.17
C TYR A 858 1.86 -25.08 18.01
N ASP A 859 2.26 -26.28 17.57
CA ASP A 859 1.85 -26.95 16.32
C ASP A 859 1.70 -26.07 15.05
N GLY A 860 2.31 -24.88 15.03
CA GLY A 860 2.31 -23.98 13.89
C GLY A 860 1.04 -23.16 13.72
N HIS A 861 0.30 -22.87 14.80
CA HIS A 861 -0.80 -21.91 14.80
C HIS A 861 -0.88 -21.09 16.11
N ALA A 862 -1.26 -19.81 16.00
CA ALA A 862 -1.60 -18.95 17.12
C ALA A 862 -2.56 -17.83 16.70
N TRP A 863 -3.45 -17.43 17.61
CA TRP A 863 -4.25 -16.20 17.50
C TRP A 863 -3.52 -14.99 18.07
N PHE A 864 -3.72 -13.80 17.49
CA PHE A 864 -3.31 -12.55 18.11
C PHE A 864 -4.24 -11.37 17.78
N THR A 865 -4.06 -10.28 18.51
CA THR A 865 -4.77 -8.99 18.41
C THR A 865 -3.91 -7.93 19.09
N HIS A 866 -4.08 -6.65 18.78
CA HIS A 866 -3.39 -5.58 19.50
C HIS A 866 -3.86 -5.48 20.96
N GLY A 867 -2.99 -4.99 21.85
CA GLY A 867 -3.34 -4.66 23.22
C GLY A 867 -4.09 -3.32 23.30
N TYR A 868 -5.36 -3.34 23.68
CA TYR A 868 -6.24 -2.18 23.80
C TYR A 868 -6.37 -1.68 25.24
N LYS A 869 -6.60 -0.37 25.40
CA LYS A 869 -6.59 0.28 26.72
C LYS A 869 -7.71 -0.26 27.62
N GLY A 870 -7.31 -0.90 28.71
CA GLY A 870 -8.19 -1.41 29.76
C GLY A 870 -8.60 -0.39 30.81
N GLY A 871 -9.66 -0.69 31.55
CA GLY A 871 -10.08 0.11 32.70
C GLY A 871 -11.59 0.05 32.97
N ALA A 872 -12.16 1.19 33.36
CA ALA A 872 -13.60 1.36 33.56
C ALA A 872 -14.02 2.78 33.16
N GLY A 873 -15.26 2.92 32.68
CA GLY A 873 -15.80 4.21 32.27
C GLY A 873 -15.38 4.60 30.84
N SER A 874 -15.04 5.87 30.63
CA SER A 874 -14.85 6.46 29.30
C SER A 874 -13.57 6.07 28.56
N ASP A 875 -12.64 5.48 29.29
CA ASP A 875 -11.23 5.41 28.95
C ASP A 875 -10.79 4.00 28.56
N ALA A 876 -11.73 3.04 28.53
CA ALA A 876 -11.49 1.64 28.30
C ALA A 876 -12.15 1.21 26.98
N ASP A 877 -11.35 0.65 26.07
CA ASP A 877 -11.84 0.08 24.82
C ASP A 877 -12.22 -1.38 25.06
N LEU A 878 -13.54 -1.62 25.15
CA LEU A 878 -14.13 -2.96 25.30
C LEU A 878 -14.74 -3.47 23.97
N TRP A 879 -14.56 -2.72 22.87
CA TRP A 879 -15.11 -3.07 21.56
C TRP A 879 -14.22 -4.09 20.85
N HIS A 880 -12.90 -3.93 20.96
CA HIS A 880 -11.90 -4.87 20.43
C HIS A 880 -11.53 -5.98 21.40
N ARG A 881 -12.30 -6.18 22.48
CA ARG A 881 -11.96 -7.15 23.52
C ARG A 881 -11.98 -8.57 23.00
N VAL A 882 -10.86 -9.27 23.12
CA VAL A 882 -10.72 -10.71 22.88
C VAL A 882 -10.24 -11.35 24.17
N THR A 883 -10.96 -12.35 24.67
CA THR A 883 -10.57 -13.12 25.86
C THR A 883 -10.35 -14.58 25.49
N ALA A 884 -9.11 -15.05 25.63
CA ALA A 884 -8.75 -16.45 25.53
C ALA A 884 -9.02 -17.18 26.86
N THR A 885 -9.54 -18.40 26.79
CA THR A 885 -9.75 -19.28 27.95
C THR A 885 -9.31 -20.70 27.64
N TRP A 886 -8.40 -21.25 28.46
CA TRP A 886 -7.93 -22.63 28.40
C TRP A 886 -8.49 -23.43 29.57
N THR A 887 -9.36 -24.40 29.29
CA THR A 887 -10.03 -25.21 30.31
C THR A 887 -9.57 -26.67 30.19
N PRO A 888 -8.86 -27.24 31.19
CA PRO A 888 -8.53 -28.66 31.19
C PRO A 888 -9.80 -29.52 31.28
N ASN A 889 -9.75 -30.74 30.76
CA ASN A 889 -10.84 -31.70 30.86
C ASN A 889 -11.19 -31.98 32.35
N PRO A 890 -12.40 -31.63 32.83
CA PRO A 890 -12.74 -31.79 34.25
C PRO A 890 -12.66 -33.24 34.75
N SER A 891 -12.84 -34.24 33.88
CA SER A 891 -12.74 -35.66 34.28
C SER A 891 -11.30 -36.10 34.62
N LEU A 892 -10.30 -35.27 34.31
CA LEU A 892 -8.88 -35.44 34.67
C LEU A 892 -8.45 -34.51 35.82
N MET A 893 -9.38 -33.76 36.42
CA MET A 893 -9.15 -32.84 37.54
C MET A 893 -9.81 -33.32 38.84
N SER A 894 -9.33 -32.78 39.96
CA SER A 894 -9.92 -33.06 41.29
C SER A 894 -11.32 -32.50 41.46
N GLU A 895 -12.26 -33.37 41.84
CA GLU A 895 -13.65 -33.04 42.22
C GLU A 895 -13.74 -31.88 43.23
N PRO A 896 -14.74 -30.98 43.12
CA PRO A 896 -14.95 -29.90 44.08
C PRO A 896 -15.11 -30.41 45.51
N GLY A 897 -14.50 -29.70 46.47
CA GLY A 897 -14.55 -30.08 47.89
C GLY A 897 -13.50 -31.08 48.36
N THR A 898 -12.67 -31.62 47.45
CA THR A 898 -11.46 -32.39 47.78
C THR A 898 -10.28 -31.46 48.16
N THR A 899 -9.11 -32.02 48.46
CA THR A 899 -7.87 -31.25 48.69
C THR A 899 -7.28 -30.58 47.45
N GLY A 900 -7.79 -30.89 46.25
CA GLY A 900 -7.24 -30.40 44.98
C GLY A 900 -5.88 -31.02 44.63
N LEU A 901 -5.47 -30.86 43.37
CA LEU A 901 -4.14 -31.21 42.88
C LEU A 901 -3.31 -29.96 42.65
N LEU A 902 -1.98 -30.08 42.73
CA LEU A 902 -1.06 -29.06 42.27
C LEU A 902 -0.82 -29.26 40.78
N TYR A 903 -0.83 -28.18 40.01
CA TYR A 903 -0.44 -28.17 38.61
C TYR A 903 0.64 -27.11 38.39
N ASP A 904 1.75 -27.50 37.76
CA ASP A 904 2.72 -26.58 37.18
C ASP A 904 2.16 -26.13 35.83
N ILE A 905 1.86 -24.84 35.70
CA ILE A 905 1.16 -24.26 34.55
C ILE A 905 2.18 -23.66 33.59
N TYR A 906 2.16 -24.12 32.35
CA TYR A 906 3.00 -23.64 31.25
C TYR A 906 2.12 -23.01 30.18
N VAL A 907 2.50 -21.83 29.70
CA VAL A 907 1.92 -21.22 28.49
C VAL A 907 2.94 -21.31 27.37
N HIS A 908 2.52 -21.61 26.15
CA HIS A 908 3.37 -21.43 25.00
C HIS A 908 3.36 -19.96 24.57
N LEU A 909 4.45 -19.51 23.94
CA LEU A 909 4.56 -18.21 23.29
C LEU A 909 5.18 -18.41 21.90
N PRO A 910 4.62 -17.79 20.84
CA PRO A 910 5.14 -17.93 19.48
C PRO A 910 6.44 -17.14 19.28
N ASN A 911 7.19 -17.54 18.26
CA ASN A 911 8.45 -16.87 17.89
C ASN A 911 8.27 -15.41 17.40
N HIS A 912 7.07 -15.03 16.94
CA HIS A 912 6.69 -13.66 16.59
C HIS A 912 5.17 -13.44 16.77
N GLY A 913 4.70 -12.19 16.74
CA GLY A 913 3.28 -11.83 16.96
C GLY A 913 2.84 -11.81 18.43
N ALA A 914 3.78 -11.84 19.38
CA ALA A 914 3.55 -11.79 20.81
C ALA A 914 4.47 -10.75 21.48
N GLN A 915 4.00 -9.51 21.66
CA GLN A 915 4.80 -8.39 22.16
C GLN A 915 4.43 -7.88 23.56
N ALA A 916 3.16 -7.95 23.95
CA ALA A 916 2.60 -7.24 25.09
C ALA A 916 2.99 -7.81 26.48
N ILE A 917 2.58 -7.12 27.57
CA ILE A 917 2.76 -7.57 28.96
C ILE A 917 1.47 -8.18 29.50
N VAL A 918 1.17 -9.38 29.04
CA VAL A 918 -0.12 -10.07 29.21
C VAL A 918 -0.31 -10.58 30.65
N PRO A 919 -1.38 -10.19 31.36
CA PRO A 919 -1.83 -10.80 32.61
C PRO A 919 -2.59 -12.12 32.35
N TYR A 920 -1.96 -13.23 32.68
CA TYR A 920 -2.57 -14.57 32.69
C TYR A 920 -3.21 -14.83 34.05
N THR A 921 -4.53 -15.06 34.09
CA THR A 921 -5.31 -15.29 35.32
C THR A 921 -5.79 -16.74 35.39
N VAL A 922 -5.29 -17.48 36.38
CA VAL A 922 -5.77 -18.81 36.75
C VAL A 922 -7.00 -18.67 37.63
N HIS A 923 -8.12 -19.25 37.22
CA HIS A 923 -9.25 -19.53 38.10
C HIS A 923 -9.08 -20.94 38.67
N VAL A 924 -9.08 -21.10 40.00
CA VAL A 924 -8.68 -22.38 40.62
C VAL A 924 -9.79 -23.44 40.65
N GLY A 925 -11.02 -23.09 40.27
CA GLY A 925 -12.21 -23.94 40.43
C GLY A 925 -12.84 -23.86 41.83
N MET A 926 -13.98 -24.55 42.02
CA MET A 926 -14.72 -24.48 43.29
C MET A 926 -14.02 -25.28 44.39
N ASN A 927 -13.46 -24.59 45.38
CA ASN A 927 -12.70 -25.20 46.47
C ASN A 927 -13.29 -24.93 47.87
N THR A 928 -13.10 -25.89 48.77
CA THR A 928 -13.40 -25.77 50.22
C THR A 928 -12.14 -25.52 51.05
N ALA A 929 -10.97 -25.51 50.42
CA ALA A 929 -9.66 -25.41 51.08
C ALA A 929 -9.26 -23.97 51.45
N GLY A 930 -10.04 -22.96 51.05
CA GLY A 930 -9.74 -21.55 51.30
C GLY A 930 -8.67 -20.97 50.36
N VAL A 931 -8.38 -21.64 49.24
CA VAL A 931 -7.49 -21.10 48.21
C VAL A 931 -8.20 -19.97 47.49
N ALA A 932 -7.47 -18.87 47.21
CA ALA A 932 -8.01 -17.72 46.49
C ALA A 932 -8.59 -18.15 45.14
N ALA A 933 -9.79 -17.66 44.80
CA ALA A 933 -10.52 -18.07 43.60
C ALA A 933 -9.74 -17.81 42.30
N THR A 934 -8.91 -16.75 42.28
CA THR A 934 -8.04 -16.37 41.17
C THR A 934 -6.59 -16.17 41.60
N ARG A 935 -5.66 -16.41 40.67
CA ARG A 935 -4.23 -16.06 40.73
C ARG A 935 -3.84 -15.39 39.41
N THR A 936 -3.07 -14.30 39.42
CA THR A 936 -2.68 -13.61 38.17
C THR A 936 -1.16 -13.46 38.08
N CYS A 937 -0.61 -13.71 36.89
CA CYS A 937 0.82 -13.56 36.55
C CYS A 937 0.95 -12.67 35.30
N SER A 938 1.80 -11.64 35.34
CA SER A 938 2.03 -10.78 34.17
C SER A 938 3.32 -11.16 33.45
N VAL A 939 3.20 -11.47 32.15
CA VAL A 939 4.27 -12.00 31.32
C VAL A 939 4.51 -11.04 30.15
N ASN A 940 5.70 -10.43 30.07
CA ASN A 940 6.13 -9.74 28.83
C ASN A 940 6.44 -10.80 27.78
N GLN A 941 5.60 -10.92 26.75
CA GLN A 941 5.71 -12.01 25.78
C GLN A 941 7.01 -11.92 24.97
N ALA A 942 7.34 -10.77 24.38
CA ALA A 942 8.55 -10.59 23.56
C ALA A 942 9.86 -10.91 24.30
N THR A 943 9.99 -10.55 25.58
CA THR A 943 11.20 -10.82 26.38
C THR A 943 11.29 -12.30 26.80
N ARG A 944 10.17 -13.03 26.77
CA ARG A 944 10.09 -14.44 27.18
C ARG A 944 10.21 -15.39 25.99
N SER A 945 9.58 -15.09 24.86
CA SER A 945 9.84 -15.77 23.58
C SER A 945 11.25 -15.48 23.06
N ASN A 946 11.67 -14.20 23.12
CA ASN A 946 12.97 -13.74 22.61
C ASN A 946 13.21 -14.23 21.17
N GLY A 947 12.18 -14.12 20.33
CA GLY A 947 12.21 -14.55 18.93
C GLY A 947 12.16 -16.07 18.71
N LYS A 948 11.53 -16.84 19.64
CA LYS A 948 11.44 -18.30 19.59
C LYS A 948 10.14 -18.84 20.17
N ASP A 949 9.69 -19.95 19.60
CA ASP A 949 8.59 -20.77 20.11
C ASP A 949 9.06 -21.45 21.40
N VAL A 950 8.40 -21.16 22.51
CA VAL A 950 8.86 -21.60 23.84
C VAL A 950 7.74 -21.77 24.86
N TRP A 951 7.82 -22.87 25.61
CA TRP A 951 7.01 -23.11 26.80
C TRP A 951 7.55 -22.34 28.00
N VAL A 952 6.69 -21.51 28.59
CA VAL A 952 7.00 -20.60 29.69
C VAL A 952 6.20 -20.99 30.93
N GLU A 953 6.94 -21.37 31.98
CA GLU A 953 6.34 -21.78 33.25
C GLU A 953 5.85 -20.57 34.07
N LEU A 954 4.54 -20.46 34.29
CA LEU A 954 3.95 -19.49 35.23
C LEU A 954 4.20 -19.93 36.68
N GLY A 955 4.24 -21.24 36.91
CA GLY A 955 4.53 -21.90 38.17
C GLY A 955 3.36 -22.72 38.71
N THR A 956 3.44 -23.13 39.97
CA THR A 956 2.51 -24.08 40.59
C THR A 956 1.29 -23.42 41.21
N VAL A 957 0.09 -23.89 40.84
CA VAL A 957 -1.19 -23.51 41.46
C VAL A 957 -1.97 -24.75 41.88
N ARG A 958 -2.68 -24.67 43.02
CA ARG A 958 -3.64 -25.71 43.43
C ARG A 958 -4.99 -25.53 42.74
N MET A 959 -5.47 -26.55 42.03
CA MET A 959 -6.69 -26.46 41.22
C MET A 959 -7.67 -27.64 41.42
N TRP A 960 -8.92 -27.39 41.03
CA TRP A 960 -10.09 -28.27 41.05
C TRP A 960 -10.83 -28.19 39.70
N GLN A 961 -11.81 -29.08 39.49
CA GLN A 961 -12.74 -29.00 38.37
C GLN A 961 -13.40 -27.60 38.23
N GLY A 962 -13.60 -27.19 36.98
CA GLY A 962 -14.02 -25.83 36.62
C GLY A 962 -12.91 -24.78 36.69
N GLY A 963 -11.71 -25.16 37.16
CA GLY A 963 -10.51 -24.33 37.02
C GLY A 963 -10.08 -24.19 35.56
N ASN A 964 -9.47 -23.06 35.23
CA ASN A 964 -9.06 -22.67 33.87
C ASN A 964 -8.00 -21.56 33.92
N LEU A 965 -7.36 -21.27 32.79
CA LEU A 965 -6.53 -20.08 32.59
C LEU A 965 -7.26 -19.11 31.66
N GLN A 966 -7.14 -17.81 31.90
CA GLN A 966 -7.62 -16.75 31.01
C GLN A 966 -6.56 -15.69 30.73
N ALA A 967 -6.61 -15.09 29.55
CA ALA A 967 -5.88 -13.88 29.18
C ALA A 967 -6.74 -13.02 28.25
N ASP A 968 -6.63 -11.70 28.34
CA ASP A 968 -7.35 -10.79 27.44
C ASP A 968 -6.56 -9.53 27.09
N ASN A 969 -6.85 -8.98 25.91
CA ASN A 969 -6.16 -7.83 25.32
C ASN A 969 -6.58 -6.46 25.89
N THR A 970 -7.51 -6.42 26.86
CA THR A 970 -8.04 -5.20 27.52
C THR A 970 -7.71 -5.15 29.02
N SER A 971 -6.84 -6.04 29.48
CA SER A 971 -6.56 -6.27 30.90
C SER A 971 -5.64 -5.23 31.55
N ARG A 972 -5.21 -4.20 30.80
CA ARG A 972 -4.22 -3.19 31.22
C ARG A 972 -4.52 -1.78 30.73
N SER A 973 -4.45 -0.80 31.62
CA SER A 973 -4.74 0.61 31.32
C SER A 973 -3.58 1.41 30.72
N ASP A 974 -2.41 0.79 30.51
CA ASP A 974 -1.23 1.34 29.83
C ASP A 974 -1.01 0.75 28.42
N TYR A 975 -1.97 -0.02 27.92
CA TYR A 975 -2.03 -0.45 26.52
C TYR A 975 -2.47 0.69 25.58
N THR A 976 -1.96 0.69 24.34
CA THR A 976 -2.05 1.80 23.37
C THR A 976 -2.52 1.39 21.96
N GLY A 977 -2.62 0.09 21.67
CA GLY A 977 -2.76 -0.45 20.31
C GLY A 977 -1.44 -0.87 19.64
N ASP A 978 -0.26 -0.47 20.14
CA ASP A 978 1.02 -0.72 19.44
C ASP A 978 1.60 -2.14 19.57
N LEU A 979 1.10 -2.97 20.49
CA LEU A 979 1.74 -4.23 20.89
C LEU A 979 0.77 -5.42 20.88
N ASP A 980 1.10 -6.44 20.09
CA ASP A 980 0.31 -7.67 19.95
C ASP A 980 0.24 -8.50 21.24
N VAL A 981 -0.94 -9.04 21.52
CA VAL A 981 -1.28 -10.00 22.57
C VAL A 981 -1.57 -11.34 21.88
N ALA A 982 -0.68 -12.32 22.04
CA ALA A 982 -0.87 -13.66 21.45
C ALA A 982 -1.56 -14.64 22.40
N TYR A 983 -2.31 -15.56 21.80
CA TYR A 983 -2.95 -16.72 22.42
C TYR A 983 -2.57 -17.98 21.62
N ASP A 984 -2.12 -19.01 22.33
CA ASP A 984 -1.38 -20.18 21.85
C ASP A 984 -1.73 -21.34 22.83
N ALA A 985 -0.97 -22.43 22.89
CA ALA A 985 -1.25 -23.58 23.76
C ALA A 985 -0.95 -23.38 25.27
N VAL A 986 -1.56 -24.19 26.14
CA VAL A 986 -1.32 -24.23 27.59
C VAL A 986 -1.25 -25.67 28.12
N VAL A 987 -0.26 -25.99 28.97
CA VAL A 987 -0.17 -27.28 29.68
C VAL A 987 -0.36 -27.10 31.19
N PHE A 988 -1.19 -27.97 31.77
CA PHE A 988 -1.36 -28.13 33.21
C PHE A 988 -0.69 -29.44 33.66
N SER A 989 0.57 -29.38 34.10
CA SER A 989 1.35 -30.56 34.48
C SER A 989 1.11 -30.93 35.96
N ALA A 990 0.50 -32.08 36.22
CA ALA A 990 0.16 -32.51 37.58
C ALA A 990 1.41 -32.84 38.42
N THR A 991 1.57 -32.15 39.55
CA THR A 991 2.78 -32.21 40.39
C THR A 991 2.46 -32.51 41.87
N THR A 992 3.50 -32.75 42.66
CA THR A 992 3.41 -32.96 44.13
C THR A 992 4.27 -31.98 44.93
N THR A 993 5.03 -31.13 44.26
CA THR A 993 5.97 -30.17 44.85
C THR A 993 5.86 -28.84 44.11
N ALA A 994 5.91 -27.72 44.83
CA ALA A 994 5.97 -26.42 44.18
C ALA A 994 7.26 -26.23 43.39
N SER A 995 7.13 -25.73 42.17
CA SER A 995 8.21 -25.36 41.27
C SER A 995 9.05 -24.20 41.81
N SER A 996 10.35 -24.28 41.54
CA SER A 996 11.34 -23.25 41.82
C SER A 996 11.76 -22.45 40.57
N SER A 997 11.22 -22.80 39.38
CA SER A 997 11.50 -22.15 38.10
C SER A 997 10.34 -21.29 37.57
N GLY A 998 9.11 -21.50 38.05
CA GLY A 998 7.94 -20.72 37.68
C GLY A 998 8.10 -19.21 37.95
N ILE A 999 7.55 -18.38 37.05
CA ILE A 999 7.75 -16.91 37.09
C ILE A 999 6.98 -16.24 38.25
N CYS A 1000 5.83 -16.78 38.66
CA CYS A 1000 4.90 -16.12 39.57
C CYS A 1000 4.33 -17.01 40.68
N PHE A 1001 4.04 -18.29 40.38
CA PHE A 1001 3.24 -19.14 41.26
C PHE A 1001 4.08 -20.21 41.95
N HIS A 1002 3.95 -20.32 43.27
CA HIS A 1002 4.72 -21.25 44.12
C HIS A 1002 3.85 -21.85 45.23
N ASP A 1003 2.64 -22.35 44.90
CA ASP A 1003 1.73 -22.93 45.90
C ASP A 1003 2.28 -24.23 46.50
N ALA A 1004 2.97 -24.10 47.63
CA ALA A 1004 3.45 -25.23 48.43
C ALA A 1004 2.30 -26.06 49.03
N MET A 1005 2.59 -27.30 49.42
CA MET A 1005 1.69 -28.06 50.28
C MET A 1005 1.76 -27.53 51.73
N PRO A 1006 0.61 -27.41 52.42
CA PRO A 1006 0.54 -27.26 53.88
C PRO A 1006 1.11 -28.46 54.64
#